data_AF-A0A928BKG7-F1
#
_entry.id   AF-A0A928BKG7-F1
#
_cell.length_a   1.000
_cell.length_b   1.000
_cell.length_c   1.000
_cell.angle_alpha   90.00
_cell.angle_beta   90.00
_cell.angle_gamma   90.00
#
_symmetry.space_group_name_H-M   'P 1'
#
loop_
_entity.id
_entity.type
_entity.pdbx_description
1 polymer ?
#
loop_
_entity_poly.entity_id
_entity_poly.type
_entity_poly.pdbx_seq_one_letter_code
_entity_poly.pdbx_strand_id
1 'polypeptide(L)'
;MFNISFKRIAVALAVSAMVLSCSLDETADINLVELGTALEDNVCLIEAAGGPYELSIYSNGDYHIEMLSEASWLTMSALEGNGDGVLKLTATQNPDFKRMVTFVLCSDVDSRRDTVYVKQKGSIEANLSVDNTSIVLSGAGGHSVKAIDTNIPADRFDIKVDYDLNDTDGVVSTGWLETSMENTSLNLTSTKNDHAEAVRTASVLLSFVDGWGDKVALELNILQKNSNEMLGVIKSFEQVRNMVEGTDAVVEYEVEDDLILEGVVVSNPLYGNAGENEQTNNTSIDYTGTKRTIYIQSLDGKYGFALMAASAEDNVFNQFDKVQVLLKGTKITRYSSPERYVISGFVKRMKASQVPATESEIVKEEKYFKDLTPEDIYTYRTLKDVEFPVRKGSLTPINEGYAIGGKSDRISKYPLLVRDVNGDSFYMYTNTMCTYRYDGERLPQGSGKLSGVIVHERFSRFEWENGKDLLDMEIFPELGNIGTYQIRHQQKSDITDGMAMDFKDSFSELLLEYRYWNPDSQEGVMRPSYGTNGWFTHTYQQKYTGSASLDYTAENHYNQHLMPEVSFSYLGKVGISGNEFFEPATGNVNGFGIVLDSENDQYNIEMSDWVGEHNGKNEWMAPIVTDEENGIRAANGGSQGGKGQCPADCYCSFRNVYWWDFEAGRGYAWMLNFSTKNVSKSLSLQFTALNTSQLFYSPRFWKIEWSEVDSMAASDDDKWHLITEYTVPDISQWTGTLYSSCVGYKAMDVRLPDELLGKDNVYIRFMPTSVACSSGADYTDAVLDDDAHYESGKHSSSIDYISIRYNK
;
A
#
# COMPACT_ATOMS: atom_id res chain seq x y z
N MET A 1 42.80 21.03 -23.16
CA MET A 1 42.50 21.89 -24.33
C MET A 1 42.33 20.96 -25.53
N PHE A 2 41.15 20.99 -26.17
CA PHE A 2 40.72 20.21 -27.35
C PHE A 2 40.72 18.68 -27.18
N ASN A 3 39.60 17.97 -26.94
CA ASN A 3 38.28 17.97 -27.60
C ASN A 3 38.39 17.81 -29.13
N ILE A 4 38.11 16.59 -29.62
CA ILE A 4 37.10 16.28 -30.66
C ILE A 4 37.33 14.86 -31.23
N SER A 5 36.27 14.04 -31.10
CA SER A 5 35.88 12.91 -31.97
C SER A 5 36.57 11.54 -31.87
N PHE A 6 36.51 10.89 -30.70
CA PHE A 6 36.61 9.41 -30.61
C PHE A 6 35.37 8.69 -31.19
N LYS A 7 34.24 9.39 -31.38
CA LYS A 7 32.99 8.82 -31.92
C LYS A 7 33.00 8.54 -33.43
N ARG A 8 33.98 9.01 -34.20
CA ARG A 8 34.08 8.70 -35.65
C ARG A 8 35.11 7.62 -36.01
N ILE A 9 36.02 7.27 -35.10
CA ILE A 9 36.95 6.15 -35.29
C ILE A 9 36.30 4.82 -34.85
N ALA A 10 35.46 4.83 -33.81
CA ALA A 10 34.71 3.65 -33.39
C ALA A 10 33.67 3.19 -34.42
N VAL A 11 33.06 4.12 -35.18
CA VAL A 11 32.08 3.77 -36.23
C VAL A 11 32.76 3.31 -37.53
N ALA A 12 33.98 3.79 -37.84
CA ALA A 12 34.73 3.28 -38.98
C ALA A 12 35.32 1.87 -38.73
N LEU A 13 35.74 1.56 -37.49
CA LEU A 13 36.20 0.22 -37.11
C LEU A 13 35.05 -0.79 -36.91
N ALA A 14 33.84 -0.34 -36.53
CA ALA A 14 32.67 -1.21 -36.44
C ALA A 14 32.09 -1.57 -37.83
N VAL A 15 32.20 -0.69 -38.83
CA VAL A 15 31.70 -0.96 -40.19
C VAL A 15 32.70 -1.75 -41.04
N SER A 16 34.01 -1.68 -40.76
CA SER A 16 35.00 -2.56 -41.40
C SER A 16 35.05 -3.97 -40.81
N ALA A 17 34.50 -4.19 -39.60
CA ALA A 17 34.31 -5.52 -39.02
C ALA A 17 33.00 -6.21 -39.48
N MET A 18 32.06 -5.47 -40.08
CA MET A 18 30.80 -6.01 -40.62
C MET A 18 30.83 -6.33 -42.13
N VAL A 19 31.99 -6.26 -42.80
CA VAL A 19 32.13 -6.62 -44.23
C VAL A 19 33.24 -7.69 -44.46
N LEU A 20 33.65 -8.41 -43.41
CA LEU A 20 34.50 -9.61 -43.53
C LEU A 20 33.90 -10.88 -42.91
N SER A 21 32.61 -10.89 -42.55
CA SER A 21 31.91 -12.12 -42.11
C SER A 21 31.19 -12.86 -43.26
N CYS A 22 31.72 -12.76 -44.48
CA CYS A 22 31.33 -13.64 -45.58
C CYS A 22 32.60 -14.27 -46.15
N SER A 23 33.25 -15.14 -45.38
CA SER A 23 33.80 -16.32 -46.01
C SER A 23 32.60 -17.10 -46.53
N LEU A 24 32.36 -17.01 -47.84
CA LEU A 24 31.71 -18.08 -48.58
C LEU A 24 32.60 -19.30 -48.36
N ASP A 25 32.33 -20.07 -47.30
CA ASP A 25 32.75 -21.46 -47.29
C ASP A 25 32.08 -22.07 -48.51
N GLU A 26 32.92 -22.61 -49.40
CA GLU A 26 32.46 -23.49 -50.45
C GLU A 26 31.51 -24.51 -49.83
N THR A 27 30.39 -24.79 -50.49
CA THR A 27 29.47 -25.88 -50.15
C THR A 27 30.20 -27.22 -50.27
N ALA A 28 31.11 -27.49 -49.35
CA ALA A 28 31.40 -28.82 -48.86
C ALA A 28 30.19 -29.21 -47.99
N ASP A 29 29.73 -30.45 -48.12
CA ASP A 29 28.84 -31.04 -47.13
C ASP A 29 29.47 -30.82 -45.74
N ILE A 30 28.98 -29.84 -44.99
CA ILE A 30 29.34 -29.69 -43.59
C ILE A 30 28.65 -30.88 -42.94
N ASN A 31 29.41 -31.95 -42.65
CA ASN A 31 28.87 -33.07 -41.90
C ASN A 31 28.18 -32.50 -40.66
N LEU A 32 26.91 -32.87 -40.46
CA LEU A 32 26.17 -32.53 -39.25
C LEU A 32 26.88 -33.25 -38.09
N VAL A 33 27.88 -32.63 -37.46
CA VAL A 33 28.56 -33.23 -36.31
C VAL A 33 27.76 -32.94 -35.05
N GLU A 34 27.47 -33.99 -34.31
CA GLU A 34 26.67 -34.00 -33.10
C GLU A 34 27.64 -34.29 -31.94
N LEU A 35 27.59 -33.50 -30.88
CA LEU A 35 28.29 -33.77 -29.62
C LEU A 35 27.59 -32.99 -28.50
N GLY A 36 26.99 -33.70 -27.55
CA GLY A 36 26.42 -33.08 -26.35
C GLY A 36 25.46 -33.98 -25.59
N THR A 37 24.66 -33.37 -24.71
CA THR A 37 23.66 -34.07 -23.88
C THR A 37 22.28 -33.43 -24.05
N ALA A 38 21.21 -34.15 -23.75
CA ALA A 38 19.85 -33.59 -23.75
C ALA A 38 19.44 -32.97 -22.40
N LEU A 39 20.41 -32.61 -21.55
CA LEU A 39 20.15 -32.01 -20.25
C LEU A 39 19.79 -30.53 -20.40
N GLU A 40 18.85 -30.05 -19.58
CA GLU A 40 18.59 -28.61 -19.43
C GLU A 40 19.85 -27.93 -18.85
N ASP A 41 20.32 -26.87 -19.53
CA ASP A 41 21.56 -26.14 -19.22
C ASP A 41 22.81 -27.02 -19.01
N ASN A 42 22.83 -28.23 -19.59
CA ASN A 42 23.87 -29.23 -19.38
C ASN A 42 24.09 -29.61 -17.90
N VAL A 43 23.04 -29.55 -17.07
CA VAL A 43 23.10 -29.88 -15.63
C VAL A 43 22.55 -31.26 -15.35
N CYS A 44 23.40 -32.12 -14.80
CA CYS A 44 23.03 -33.42 -14.24
C CYS A 44 22.83 -33.26 -12.72
N LEU A 45 21.60 -33.40 -12.24
CA LEU A 45 21.26 -33.27 -10.82
C LEU A 45 21.16 -34.65 -10.14
N ILE A 46 21.95 -34.85 -9.09
CA ILE A 46 21.99 -36.09 -8.30
C ILE A 46 21.52 -35.80 -6.86
N GLU A 47 20.69 -36.68 -6.32
CA GLU A 47 20.24 -36.61 -4.92
C GLU A 47 21.37 -36.89 -3.91
N ALA A 48 21.19 -36.43 -2.67
CA ALA A 48 22.19 -36.57 -1.62
C ALA A 48 22.54 -38.03 -1.29
N ALA A 49 21.60 -38.96 -1.48
CA ALA A 49 21.84 -40.40 -1.29
C ALA A 49 22.89 -40.97 -2.28
N GLY A 50 23.14 -40.28 -3.39
CA GLY A 50 23.96 -40.79 -4.48
C GLY A 50 23.27 -41.92 -5.23
N GLY A 51 24.06 -42.72 -5.94
CA GLY A 51 23.59 -43.83 -6.76
C GLY A 51 24.00 -43.71 -8.22
N PRO A 52 23.61 -44.70 -9.04
CA PRO A 52 23.84 -44.68 -10.47
C PRO A 52 22.92 -43.67 -11.15
N TYR A 53 23.47 -42.93 -12.11
CA TYR A 53 22.77 -42.03 -12.99
C TYR A 53 23.23 -42.28 -14.43
N GLU A 54 22.30 -42.31 -15.37
CA GLU A 54 22.60 -42.57 -16.78
C GLU A 54 22.49 -41.25 -17.54
N LEU A 55 23.59 -40.84 -18.17
CA LEU A 55 23.68 -39.65 -19.00
C LEU A 55 23.78 -40.06 -20.46
N SER A 56 22.75 -39.75 -21.25
CA SER A 56 22.79 -39.92 -22.70
C SER A 56 23.74 -38.89 -23.31
N ILE A 57 24.72 -39.39 -24.06
CA ILE A 57 25.62 -38.59 -24.88
C ILE A 57 25.21 -38.82 -26.33
N TYR A 58 24.96 -37.74 -27.03
CA TYR A 58 24.68 -37.75 -28.46
C TYR A 58 25.96 -37.36 -29.18
N SER A 59 26.43 -38.24 -30.06
CA SER A 59 27.62 -38.01 -30.86
C SER A 59 27.55 -38.78 -32.17
N ASN A 60 28.13 -38.22 -33.24
CA ASN A 60 28.32 -38.96 -34.49
C ASN A 60 29.81 -39.24 -34.81
N GLY A 61 30.70 -39.06 -33.82
CA GLY A 61 32.13 -39.33 -33.92
C GLY A 61 32.76 -39.83 -32.63
N ASP A 62 34.08 -40.05 -32.65
CA ASP A 62 34.88 -40.33 -31.45
C ASP A 62 34.92 -39.08 -30.55
N TYR A 63 34.84 -39.31 -29.24
CA TYR A 63 34.98 -38.26 -28.23
C TYR A 63 35.69 -38.78 -26.98
N HIS A 64 36.29 -37.86 -26.24
CA HIS A 64 36.84 -38.11 -24.91
C HIS A 64 36.31 -37.10 -23.89
N ILE A 65 36.52 -37.40 -22.61
CA ILE A 65 36.05 -36.61 -21.48
C ILE A 65 37.24 -36.00 -20.76
N GLU A 66 37.28 -34.67 -20.70
CA GLU A 66 38.23 -33.91 -19.89
C GLU A 66 37.55 -33.48 -18.57
N MET A 67 38.02 -34.01 -17.44
CA MET A 67 37.59 -33.54 -16.13
C MET A 67 38.22 -32.17 -15.84
N LEU A 68 37.41 -31.16 -15.52
CA LEU A 68 37.93 -29.85 -15.12
C LEU A 68 38.35 -29.78 -13.65
N SER A 69 37.93 -30.77 -12.86
CA SER A 69 38.32 -30.95 -11.46
C SER A 69 38.24 -32.42 -11.07
N GLU A 70 39.08 -32.84 -10.12
CA GLU A 70 39.01 -34.19 -9.57
C GLU A 70 37.77 -34.35 -8.68
N ALA A 71 37.04 -35.45 -8.84
CA ALA A 71 35.89 -35.80 -8.00
C ALA A 71 35.95 -37.26 -7.57
N SER A 72 36.56 -37.53 -6.42
CA SER A 72 36.65 -38.88 -5.84
C SER A 72 35.29 -39.50 -5.49
N TRP A 73 34.23 -38.68 -5.43
CA TRP A 73 32.87 -39.09 -5.15
C TRP A 73 32.07 -39.50 -6.39
N LEU A 74 32.58 -39.24 -7.60
CA LEU A 74 31.91 -39.55 -8.86
C LEU A 74 32.77 -40.51 -9.67
N THR A 75 32.23 -41.68 -10.00
CA THR A 75 32.86 -42.63 -10.93
C THR A 75 32.13 -42.61 -12.26
N MET A 76 32.89 -42.61 -13.36
CA MET A 76 32.37 -42.63 -14.72
C MET A 76 32.67 -44.00 -15.34
N SER A 77 31.71 -44.59 -16.06
CA SER A 77 31.90 -45.90 -16.68
C SER A 77 32.92 -45.90 -17.83
N ALA A 78 33.15 -44.75 -18.45
CA ALA A 78 34.09 -44.54 -19.54
C ALA A 78 34.54 -43.07 -19.56
N LEU A 79 35.73 -42.81 -20.11
CA LEU A 79 36.27 -41.47 -20.37
C LEU A 79 36.43 -41.18 -21.86
N GLU A 80 36.00 -42.11 -22.71
CA GLU A 80 36.02 -42.02 -24.17
C GLU A 80 34.83 -42.82 -24.72
N GLY A 81 34.39 -42.47 -25.93
CA GLY A 81 33.27 -43.13 -26.59
C GLY A 81 33.26 -42.87 -28.09
N ASN A 82 32.42 -43.63 -28.80
CA ASN A 82 32.21 -43.51 -30.23
C ASN A 82 30.70 -43.52 -30.50
N GLY A 83 30.21 -42.48 -31.16
CA GLY A 83 28.78 -42.35 -31.47
C GLY A 83 27.89 -42.11 -30.25
N ASP A 84 26.57 -42.17 -30.45
CA ASP A 84 25.58 -42.09 -29.37
C ASP A 84 25.81 -43.18 -28.31
N GLY A 85 25.74 -42.79 -27.05
CA GLY A 85 26.02 -43.69 -25.94
C GLY A 85 25.39 -43.27 -24.63
N VAL A 86 25.52 -44.14 -23.63
CA VAL A 86 25.10 -43.87 -22.25
C VAL A 86 26.31 -43.92 -21.35
N LEU A 87 26.64 -42.79 -20.76
CA LEU A 87 27.66 -42.65 -19.74
C LEU A 87 27.03 -42.92 -18.38
N LYS A 88 27.48 -43.96 -17.68
CA LYS A 88 27.02 -44.25 -16.32
C LYS A 88 27.88 -43.50 -15.32
N LEU A 89 27.24 -42.60 -14.61
CA LEU A 89 27.78 -41.89 -13.47
C LEU A 89 27.38 -42.65 -12.21
N THR A 90 28.31 -42.91 -11.31
CA THR A 90 28.02 -43.48 -9.98
C THR A 90 28.53 -42.52 -8.93
N ALA A 91 27.60 -41.83 -8.25
CA ALA A 91 27.93 -40.92 -7.17
C ALA A 91 27.84 -41.64 -5.82
N THR A 92 28.81 -41.41 -4.94
CA THR A 92 28.68 -41.80 -3.53
C THR A 92 27.69 -40.90 -2.80
N GLN A 93 27.20 -41.33 -1.63
CA GLN A 93 26.39 -40.49 -0.77
C GLN A 93 27.13 -39.18 -0.43
N ASN A 94 26.40 -38.07 -0.39
CA ASN A 94 26.88 -36.77 0.06
C ASN A 94 26.30 -36.42 1.44
N PRO A 95 26.98 -36.75 2.55
CA PRO A 95 26.54 -36.39 3.89
C PRO A 95 26.81 -34.91 4.26
N ASP A 96 27.45 -34.14 3.38
CA ASP A 96 27.88 -32.75 3.59
C ASP A 96 26.95 -31.76 2.81
N PHE A 97 27.33 -30.50 2.69
CA PHE A 97 26.70 -29.50 1.83
C PHE A 97 26.75 -29.88 0.34
N LYS A 98 26.04 -29.12 -0.49
CA LYS A 98 25.99 -29.33 -1.95
C LYS A 98 27.40 -29.31 -2.54
N ARG A 99 27.63 -30.18 -3.53
CA ARG A 99 28.92 -30.31 -4.24
C ARG A 99 28.69 -30.47 -5.74
N MET A 100 29.70 -30.14 -6.54
CA MET A 100 29.64 -30.37 -7.97
C MET A 100 31.00 -30.74 -8.54
N VAL A 101 30.96 -31.29 -9.75
CA VAL A 101 32.13 -31.45 -10.62
C VAL A 101 31.73 -31.06 -12.03
N THR A 102 32.70 -30.53 -12.77
CA THR A 102 32.53 -30.15 -14.17
C THR A 102 33.43 -31.00 -15.04
N PHE A 103 32.89 -31.49 -16.14
CA PHE A 103 33.68 -32.14 -17.18
C PHE A 103 33.28 -31.59 -18.55
N VAL A 104 34.15 -31.82 -19.52
CA VAL A 104 33.97 -31.38 -20.91
C VAL A 104 33.97 -32.61 -21.80
N LEU A 105 32.94 -32.75 -22.62
CA LEU A 105 32.92 -33.66 -23.76
C LEU A 105 33.73 -33.01 -24.88
N CYS A 106 34.81 -33.65 -25.31
CA CYS A 106 35.70 -33.19 -26.36
C CYS A 106 35.57 -34.06 -27.59
N SER A 107 35.23 -33.47 -28.73
CA SER A 107 35.24 -34.14 -30.03
C SER A 107 36.67 -34.49 -30.41
N ASP A 108 36.91 -35.73 -30.85
CA ASP A 108 38.19 -36.14 -31.44
C ASP A 108 38.20 -35.97 -32.97
N VAL A 109 37.03 -35.67 -33.55
CA VAL A 109 36.85 -35.49 -35.00
C VAL A 109 36.91 -34.03 -35.43
N ASP A 110 36.63 -33.08 -34.53
CA ASP A 110 36.70 -31.65 -34.76
C ASP A 110 36.98 -30.84 -33.47
N SER A 111 36.77 -29.52 -33.50
CA SER A 111 37.07 -28.63 -32.37
C SER A 111 35.91 -28.45 -31.36
N ARG A 112 34.82 -29.23 -31.47
CA ARG A 112 33.66 -29.07 -30.57
C ARG A 112 33.98 -29.54 -29.16
N ARG A 113 33.45 -28.78 -28.21
CA ARG A 113 33.53 -29.05 -26.78
C ARG A 113 32.18 -28.72 -26.15
N ASP A 114 31.66 -29.59 -25.30
CA ASP A 114 30.42 -29.36 -24.56
C ASP A 114 30.64 -29.55 -23.06
N THR A 115 30.23 -28.58 -22.25
CA THR A 115 30.52 -28.56 -20.81
C THR A 115 29.33 -29.09 -20.04
N VAL A 116 29.56 -30.11 -19.21
CA VAL A 116 28.54 -30.76 -18.40
C VAL A 116 28.83 -30.55 -16.92
N TYR A 117 27.81 -30.13 -16.18
CA TYR A 117 27.86 -29.91 -14.73
C TYR A 117 27.15 -31.03 -14.00
N VAL A 118 27.87 -31.81 -13.20
CA VAL A 118 27.28 -32.81 -12.31
C VAL A 118 27.13 -32.21 -10.92
N LYS A 119 25.91 -31.84 -10.57
CA LYS A 119 25.54 -31.23 -9.29
C LYS A 119 24.92 -32.27 -8.39
N GLN A 120 25.48 -32.47 -7.19
CA GLN A 120 24.90 -33.35 -6.18
C GLN A 120 24.40 -32.55 -4.97
N LYS A 121 23.14 -32.78 -4.57
CA LYS A 121 22.57 -32.20 -3.36
C LYS A 121 23.36 -32.65 -2.12
N GLY A 122 23.32 -31.84 -1.07
CA GLY A 122 23.85 -32.18 0.24
C GLY A 122 22.79 -32.83 1.13
N SER A 123 23.23 -33.58 2.15
CA SER A 123 22.33 -34.00 3.24
C SER A 123 22.15 -32.91 4.30
N ILE A 124 22.89 -31.80 4.18
CA ILE A 124 22.87 -30.65 5.07
C ILE A 124 22.60 -29.39 4.25
N GLU A 125 21.68 -28.55 4.71
CA GLU A 125 21.49 -27.17 4.23
C GLU A 125 22.19 -26.20 5.18
N ALA A 126 22.84 -25.17 4.64
CA ALA A 126 23.59 -24.20 5.43
C ALA A 126 22.64 -23.32 6.26
N ASN A 127 22.87 -23.27 7.57
CA ASN A 127 22.20 -22.36 8.50
C ASN A 127 23.22 -21.37 9.05
N LEU A 128 22.85 -20.09 9.12
CA LEU A 128 23.69 -19.02 9.66
C LEU A 128 22.81 -17.90 10.22
N SER A 129 22.78 -17.72 11.55
CA SER A 129 22.01 -16.66 12.19
C SER A 129 22.59 -16.22 13.55
N VAL A 130 22.06 -15.13 14.10
CA VAL A 130 22.40 -14.61 15.43
C VAL A 130 21.21 -13.88 16.04
N ASP A 131 21.07 -13.90 17.37
CA ASP A 131 19.99 -13.21 18.08
C ASP A 131 20.03 -11.68 17.90
N ASN A 132 21.22 -11.10 17.78
CA ASN A 132 21.40 -9.66 17.58
C ASN A 132 22.62 -9.40 16.69
N THR A 133 22.39 -8.68 15.60
CA THR A 133 23.40 -8.29 14.62
C THR A 133 24.21 -7.07 15.06
N SER A 134 23.75 -6.30 16.06
CA SER A 134 24.53 -5.20 16.66
C SER A 134 25.31 -5.69 17.89
N ILE A 135 26.63 -5.53 17.87
CA ILE A 135 27.54 -5.92 18.97
C ILE A 135 28.25 -4.67 19.49
N VAL A 136 28.05 -4.39 20.78
CA VAL A 136 28.66 -3.26 21.48
C VAL A 136 29.92 -3.72 22.20
N LEU A 137 31.06 -3.13 21.85
CA LEU A 137 32.37 -3.37 22.45
C LEU A 137 32.75 -2.23 23.41
N SER A 138 33.57 -2.57 24.42
CA SER A 138 34.13 -1.61 25.37
C SER A 138 35.11 -0.65 24.68
N GLY A 139 35.08 0.61 25.09
CA GLY A 139 36.04 1.62 24.66
C GLY A 139 37.45 1.34 25.18
N ALA A 140 37.60 0.63 26.30
CA ALA A 140 38.90 0.14 26.76
C ALA A 140 39.55 -0.88 25.81
N GLY A 141 38.80 -1.42 24.83
CA GLY A 141 39.22 -2.53 23.99
C GLY A 141 39.14 -3.87 24.73
N GLY A 142 39.58 -4.93 24.08
CA GLY A 142 39.63 -6.28 24.64
C GLY A 142 38.91 -7.32 23.79
N HIS A 143 38.71 -8.49 24.39
CA HIS A 143 38.16 -9.68 23.75
C HIS A 143 36.67 -9.84 24.07
N SER A 144 35.86 -10.07 23.05
CA SER A 144 34.43 -10.35 23.14
C SER A 144 34.09 -11.56 22.30
N VAL A 145 33.21 -12.42 22.80
CA VAL A 145 32.79 -13.65 22.13
C VAL A 145 31.30 -13.57 21.87
N LYS A 146 30.88 -13.79 20.62
CA LYS A 146 29.47 -13.84 20.23
C LYS A 146 29.14 -15.23 19.68
N ALA A 147 28.17 -15.89 20.29
CA ALA A 147 27.63 -17.13 19.75
C ALA A 147 26.90 -16.87 18.42
N ILE A 148 27.15 -17.73 17.44
CA ILE A 148 26.52 -17.75 16.12
C ILE A 148 25.78 -19.08 16.00
N ASP A 149 24.50 -19.05 15.65
CA ASP A 149 23.77 -20.28 15.34
C ASP A 149 24.10 -20.70 13.91
N THR A 150 24.90 -21.75 13.79
CA THR A 150 25.40 -22.24 12.51
C THR A 150 25.72 -23.72 12.56
N ASN A 151 25.47 -24.41 11.44
CA ASN A 151 25.96 -25.77 11.19
C ASN A 151 27.18 -25.79 10.24
N ILE A 152 27.66 -24.62 9.82
CA ILE A 152 28.83 -24.45 8.97
C ILE A 152 30.08 -24.50 9.87
N PRO A 153 31.07 -25.35 9.54
CA PRO A 153 32.36 -25.39 10.23
C PRO A 153 33.10 -24.05 10.18
N ALA A 154 33.77 -23.69 11.28
CA ALA A 154 34.48 -22.42 11.43
C ALA A 154 35.53 -22.13 10.33
N ASP A 155 36.20 -23.18 9.85
CA ASP A 155 37.24 -23.11 8.81
C ASP A 155 36.69 -22.93 7.39
N ARG A 156 35.37 -23.00 7.21
CA ARG A 156 34.68 -22.80 5.92
C ARG A 156 34.09 -21.40 5.75
N PHE A 157 34.22 -20.53 6.75
CA PHE A 157 33.77 -19.15 6.65
C PHE A 157 34.81 -18.27 5.94
N ASP A 158 34.32 -17.42 5.04
CA ASP A 158 35.00 -16.19 4.67
C ASP A 158 34.52 -15.07 5.60
N ILE A 159 35.46 -14.40 6.26
CA ILE A 159 35.17 -13.30 7.20
C ILE A 159 35.78 -12.03 6.65
N LYS A 160 34.92 -11.05 6.36
CA LYS A 160 35.34 -9.73 5.89
C LYS A 160 34.97 -8.68 6.92
N VAL A 161 35.95 -7.87 7.32
CA VAL A 161 35.71 -6.66 8.11
C VAL A 161 35.69 -5.46 7.18
N ASP A 162 34.65 -4.65 7.28
CA ASP A 162 34.53 -3.37 6.60
C ASP A 162 34.51 -2.24 7.64
N TYR A 163 35.29 -1.19 7.40
CA TYR A 163 35.42 -0.05 8.29
C TYR A 163 34.74 1.14 7.62
N ASP A 164 33.90 1.88 8.36
CA ASP A 164 33.19 3.01 7.76
C ASP A 164 34.20 4.14 7.46
N LEU A 165 34.36 4.46 6.17
CA LEU A 165 35.30 5.47 5.66
C LEU A 165 34.71 6.90 5.63
N ASN A 166 33.45 7.07 6.07
CA ASN A 166 32.78 8.38 6.07
C ASN A 166 33.22 9.31 7.22
N ASP A 167 34.28 8.97 7.94
CA ASP A 167 34.91 9.89 8.87
C ASP A 167 35.80 10.87 8.07
N THR A 168 35.25 12.05 7.77
CA THR A 168 35.93 13.16 7.06
C THR A 168 37.19 13.64 7.78
N ASP A 169 37.37 13.30 9.06
CA ASP A 169 38.55 13.63 9.86
C ASP A 169 39.65 12.56 9.84
N GLY A 170 39.42 11.38 9.25
CA GLY A 170 40.41 10.30 9.20
C GLY A 170 40.80 9.72 10.56
N VAL A 171 39.92 9.86 11.55
CA VAL A 171 40.13 9.56 12.97
C VAL A 171 39.69 8.13 13.33
N VAL A 172 38.74 7.54 12.61
CA VAL A 172 38.31 6.15 12.79
C VAL A 172 39.15 5.21 11.92
N SER A 173 40.28 4.80 12.50
CA SER A 173 41.33 3.94 11.94
C SER A 173 40.82 2.65 11.29
N THR A 174 41.41 2.25 10.15
CA THR A 174 41.35 0.87 9.68
C THR A 174 42.15 -0.05 10.62
N GLY A 175 41.68 -1.28 10.85
CA GLY A 175 42.45 -2.30 11.57
C GLY A 175 42.37 -2.26 13.11
N TRP A 176 41.32 -1.69 13.71
CA TRP A 176 41.13 -1.73 15.17
C TRP A 176 40.47 -3.03 15.67
N LEU A 177 39.88 -3.82 14.76
CA LEU A 177 39.11 -5.01 15.04
C LEU A 177 39.72 -6.22 14.33
N GLU A 178 40.07 -7.25 15.11
CA GLU A 178 40.43 -8.57 14.61
C GLU A 178 39.29 -9.55 14.89
N THR A 179 39.00 -10.42 13.92
CA THR A 179 37.89 -11.37 13.99
C THR A 179 38.34 -12.78 13.63
N SER A 180 37.90 -13.77 14.40
CA SER A 180 38.06 -15.18 14.05
C SER A 180 36.82 -15.98 14.43
N MET A 181 36.56 -17.07 13.71
CA MET A 181 35.54 -18.04 14.09
C MET A 181 36.21 -19.22 14.80
N GLU A 182 35.67 -19.60 15.95
CA GLU A 182 36.01 -20.84 16.65
C GLU A 182 34.73 -21.57 17.02
N ASN A 183 34.59 -22.82 16.56
CA ASN A 183 33.35 -23.60 16.65
C ASN A 183 32.16 -22.78 16.11
N THR A 184 31.16 -22.51 16.96
CA THR A 184 29.96 -21.72 16.66
C THR A 184 30.03 -20.34 17.32
N SER A 185 31.22 -19.77 17.46
CA SER A 185 31.43 -18.47 18.11
C SER A 185 32.35 -17.57 17.30
N LEU A 186 31.93 -16.32 17.14
CA LEU A 186 32.73 -15.24 16.59
C LEU A 186 33.50 -14.56 17.73
N ASN A 187 34.82 -14.63 17.65
CA ASN A 187 35.74 -13.95 18.51
C ASN A 187 36.06 -12.57 17.91
N LEU A 188 35.84 -11.52 18.70
CA LEU A 188 36.09 -10.13 18.34
C LEU A 188 37.15 -9.58 19.28
N THR A 189 38.29 -9.15 18.75
CA THR A 189 39.34 -8.50 19.53
C THR A 189 39.50 -7.06 19.06
N SER A 190 39.28 -6.12 19.97
CA SER A 190 39.33 -4.69 19.68
C SER A 190 40.50 -4.02 20.40
N THR A 191 41.16 -3.07 19.73
CA THR A 191 42.10 -2.15 20.38
C THR A 191 41.34 -1.10 21.20
N LYS A 192 42.02 -0.43 22.12
CA LYS A 192 41.42 0.67 22.89
C LYS A 192 40.97 1.82 21.97
N ASN A 193 39.80 2.39 22.24
CA ASN A 193 39.35 3.67 21.69
C ASN A 193 39.75 4.80 22.65
N ASP A 194 40.67 5.67 22.21
CA ASP A 194 41.19 6.78 23.02
C ASP A 194 40.38 8.08 22.89
N HIS A 195 39.43 8.15 21.95
CA HIS A 195 38.62 9.36 21.73
C HIS A 195 37.57 9.54 22.82
N ALA A 196 37.49 10.74 23.40
CA ALA A 196 36.55 11.04 24.49
C ALA A 196 35.07 11.06 24.07
N GLU A 197 34.81 11.35 22.79
CA GLU A 197 33.46 11.54 22.26
C GLU A 197 33.17 10.57 21.10
N ALA A 198 34.13 10.39 20.18
CA ALA A 198 33.94 9.59 18.97
C ALA A 198 33.81 8.07 19.22
N VAL A 199 32.78 7.49 18.61
CA VAL A 199 32.51 6.04 18.57
C VAL A 199 33.18 5.45 17.33
N ARG A 200 33.67 4.20 17.41
CA ARG A 200 34.14 3.47 16.21
C ARG A 200 33.09 2.49 15.75
N THR A 201 32.87 2.42 14.45
CA THR A 201 31.94 1.46 13.84
C THR A 201 32.68 0.58 12.84
N ALA A 202 32.21 -0.66 12.67
CA ALA A 202 32.67 -1.58 11.64
C ALA A 202 31.55 -2.57 11.30
N SER A 203 31.56 -3.12 10.09
CA SER A 203 30.73 -4.28 9.73
C SER A 203 31.60 -5.53 9.65
N VAL A 204 31.12 -6.66 10.15
CA VAL A 204 31.74 -7.98 9.99
C VAL A 204 30.79 -8.85 9.18
N LEU A 205 31.17 -9.20 7.96
CA LEU A 205 30.43 -10.11 7.08
C LEU A 205 31.00 -11.52 7.24
N LEU A 206 30.21 -12.41 7.82
CA LEU A 206 30.44 -13.84 7.81
C LEU A 206 29.76 -14.42 6.57
N SER A 207 30.47 -15.21 5.75
CA SER A 207 29.84 -15.86 4.60
C SER A 207 30.39 -17.24 4.29
N PHE A 208 29.54 -18.07 3.70
CA PHE A 208 29.87 -19.41 3.22
C PHE A 208 29.30 -19.56 1.81
N VAL A 209 30.11 -20.15 0.93
CA VAL A 209 29.72 -20.49 -0.44
C VAL A 209 29.81 -22.00 -0.57
N ASP A 210 28.69 -22.64 -0.92
CA ASP A 210 28.67 -24.09 -1.10
C ASP A 210 29.29 -24.51 -2.44
N GLY A 211 29.36 -25.83 -2.67
CA GLY A 211 29.95 -26.35 -3.90
C GLY A 211 29.15 -26.06 -5.17
N TRP A 212 27.97 -25.44 -5.11
CA TRP A 212 27.22 -24.97 -6.28
C TRP A 212 27.43 -23.48 -6.55
N GLY A 213 28.09 -22.77 -5.64
CA GLY A 213 28.21 -21.31 -5.69
C GLY A 213 27.10 -20.58 -4.94
N ASP A 214 26.19 -21.28 -4.26
CA ASP A 214 25.14 -20.63 -3.46
C ASP A 214 25.78 -20.01 -2.21
N LYS A 215 25.47 -18.73 -1.95
CA LYS A 215 26.03 -17.97 -0.84
C LYS A 215 25.01 -17.79 0.29
N VAL A 216 25.41 -18.13 1.51
CA VAL A 216 24.76 -17.67 2.75
C VAL A 216 25.68 -16.67 3.45
N ALA A 217 25.11 -15.60 4.00
CA ALA A 217 25.88 -14.56 4.65
C ALA A 217 25.13 -13.90 5.82
N LEU A 218 25.90 -13.45 6.80
CA LEU A 218 25.43 -12.74 7.98
C LEU A 218 26.34 -11.53 8.21
N GLU A 219 25.74 -10.34 8.20
CA GLU A 219 26.44 -9.09 8.48
C GLU A 219 26.16 -8.65 9.93
N LEU A 220 27.23 -8.38 10.67
CA LEU A 220 27.20 -7.90 12.04
C LEU A 220 27.72 -6.46 12.10
N ASN A 221 26.96 -5.59 12.75
CA ASN A 221 27.37 -4.22 13.04
C ASN A 221 28.11 -4.18 14.38
N ILE A 222 29.33 -3.67 14.38
CA ILE A 222 30.17 -3.56 15.57
C ILE A 222 30.28 -2.10 15.95
N LEU A 223 29.89 -1.78 17.18
CA LEU A 223 29.95 -0.45 17.77
C LEU A 223 30.92 -0.47 18.94
N GLN A 224 32.03 0.25 18.86
CA GLN A 224 32.94 0.41 19.98
C GLN A 224 32.72 1.75 20.65
N LYS A 225 32.41 1.71 21.95
CA LYS A 225 32.26 2.90 22.79
C LYS A 225 33.50 3.80 22.75
N ASN A 226 33.29 5.07 23.05
CA ASN A 226 34.36 6.04 23.25
C ASN A 226 35.15 5.77 24.55
N SER A 227 36.22 6.53 24.81
CA SER A 227 37.10 6.34 25.98
C SER A 227 36.42 6.61 27.32
N ASN A 228 35.22 7.22 27.30
CA ASN A 228 34.33 7.41 28.44
C ASN A 228 33.29 6.28 28.59
N GLU A 229 33.39 5.19 27.82
CA GLU A 229 32.46 4.06 27.79
C GLU A 229 31.03 4.42 27.36
N MET A 230 30.88 5.45 26.52
CA MET A 230 29.61 5.92 25.94
C MET A 230 29.53 5.61 24.44
N LEU A 231 28.32 5.38 23.91
CA LEU A 231 28.04 5.16 22.49
C LEU A 231 27.66 6.46 21.74
N GLY A 232 27.99 7.61 22.34
CA GLY A 232 27.54 8.92 21.89
C GLY A 232 26.84 9.68 23.02
N VAL A 233 26.39 10.89 22.71
CA VAL A 233 25.64 11.73 23.65
C VAL A 233 24.15 11.45 23.48
N ILE A 234 23.51 10.89 24.51
CA ILE A 234 22.05 10.71 24.51
C ILE A 234 21.38 12.09 24.50
N LYS A 235 20.50 12.30 23.52
CA LYS A 235 19.66 13.50 23.40
C LYS A 235 18.20 13.11 23.56
N SER A 236 17.48 13.90 24.33
CA SER A 236 16.01 13.85 24.34
C SER A 236 15.44 14.26 22.99
N PHE A 237 14.21 13.84 22.71
CA PHE A 237 13.50 14.25 21.49
C PHE A 237 13.40 15.77 21.36
N GLU A 238 13.15 16.47 22.48
CA GLU A 238 13.12 17.94 22.52
C GLU A 238 14.46 18.54 22.10
N GLN A 239 15.58 18.02 22.62
CA GLN A 239 16.91 18.49 22.25
C GLN A 239 17.19 18.27 20.76
N VAL A 240 16.81 17.12 20.20
CA VAL A 240 17.00 16.83 18.76
C VAL A 240 16.13 17.75 17.89
N ARG A 241 14.87 17.99 18.29
CA ARG A 241 13.99 18.95 17.59
C ARG A 241 14.57 20.37 17.59
N ASN A 242 15.17 20.79 18.70
CA ASN A 242 15.76 22.12 18.87
C ASN A 242 17.08 22.32 18.10
N MET A 243 17.66 21.27 17.51
CA MET A 243 18.84 21.41 16.63
C MET A 243 18.46 21.99 15.26
N VAL A 244 17.20 21.87 14.85
CA VAL A 244 16.72 22.34 13.54
C VAL A 244 16.20 23.77 13.66
N GLU A 245 17.10 24.74 13.56
CA GLU A 245 16.78 26.18 13.66
C GLU A 245 16.35 26.77 12.30
N GLY A 246 15.28 27.56 12.29
CA GLY A 246 14.81 28.27 11.09
C GLY A 246 13.31 28.58 11.11
N THR A 247 12.87 29.47 10.23
CA THR A 247 11.45 29.87 10.10
C THR A 247 10.82 29.41 8.78
N ASP A 248 11.61 28.81 7.89
CA ASP A 248 11.13 28.35 6.58
C ASP A 248 10.13 27.19 6.73
N ALA A 249 9.33 26.96 5.68
CA ALA A 249 8.32 25.90 5.65
C ALA A 249 8.92 24.50 5.84
N VAL A 250 10.14 24.31 5.31
CA VAL A 250 10.95 23.10 5.42
C VAL A 250 12.37 23.53 5.77
N VAL A 251 12.93 22.93 6.82
CA VAL A 251 14.32 23.16 7.25
C VAL A 251 15.02 21.82 7.41
N GLU A 252 16.22 21.70 6.86
CA GLU A 252 17.03 20.48 6.92
C GLU A 252 18.30 20.70 7.74
N TYR A 253 18.70 19.69 8.50
CA TYR A 253 19.91 19.69 9.32
C TYR A 253 20.62 18.34 9.22
N GLU A 254 21.88 18.35 8.81
CA GLU A 254 22.74 17.16 8.80
C GLU A 254 23.41 16.99 10.16
N VAL A 255 23.33 15.77 10.72
CA VAL A 255 23.88 15.47 12.04
C VAL A 255 25.32 15.01 11.90
N GLU A 256 26.26 15.85 12.30
CA GLU A 256 27.70 15.55 12.24
C GLU A 256 28.25 14.85 13.50
N ASP A 257 27.56 15.04 14.63
CA ASP A 257 27.99 14.55 15.94
C ASP A 257 27.48 13.13 16.23
N ASP A 258 28.21 12.38 17.07
CA ASP A 258 27.80 11.08 17.60
C ASP A 258 26.66 11.23 18.65
N LEU A 259 25.45 11.49 18.17
CA LEU A 259 24.25 11.65 18.99
C LEU A 259 23.40 10.39 19.01
N ILE A 260 22.82 10.07 20.16
CA ILE A 260 21.87 8.96 20.31
C ILE A 260 20.47 9.51 20.55
N LEU A 261 19.50 9.06 19.76
CA LEU A 261 18.08 9.17 20.03
C LEU A 261 17.60 7.93 20.76
N GLU A 262 16.96 8.11 21.93
CA GLU A 262 16.36 7.01 22.71
C GLU A 262 14.85 7.13 22.74
N GLY A 263 14.15 6.07 22.33
CA GLY A 263 12.69 6.04 22.28
C GLY A 263 12.13 4.64 22.12
N VAL A 264 10.84 4.57 21.78
CA VAL A 264 10.13 3.33 21.51
C VAL A 264 9.62 3.32 20.08
N VAL A 265 9.81 2.21 19.37
CA VAL A 265 9.24 2.04 18.04
C VAL A 265 7.75 1.76 18.17
N VAL A 266 6.92 2.53 17.47
CA VAL A 266 5.45 2.38 17.53
C VAL A 266 4.82 1.97 16.20
N SER A 267 5.61 1.99 15.13
CA SER A 267 5.23 1.39 13.85
C SER A 267 5.34 -0.14 13.87
N ASN A 268 4.44 -0.82 13.17
CA ASN A 268 4.53 -2.26 12.95
C ASN A 268 5.00 -2.58 11.52
N PRO A 269 6.19 -3.18 11.33
CA PRO A 269 6.71 -3.49 10.00
C PRO A 269 6.02 -4.69 9.33
N LEU A 270 5.32 -5.54 10.08
CA LEU A 270 4.76 -6.80 9.56
C LEU A 270 3.55 -6.58 8.66
N TYR A 271 2.75 -5.57 8.98
CA TYR A 271 1.43 -5.41 8.37
C TYR A 271 1.38 -4.38 7.25
N GLY A 272 2.45 -3.61 7.02
CA GLY A 272 2.55 -2.75 5.83
C GLY A 272 1.68 -1.50 5.85
N ASN A 273 1.39 -0.93 7.03
CA ASN A 273 0.64 0.33 7.17
C ASN A 273 1.40 1.49 7.83
N ALA A 274 2.70 1.33 8.09
CA ALA A 274 3.56 2.46 8.50
C ALA A 274 3.93 3.28 7.26
N GLY A 275 3.89 4.61 7.31
CA GLY A 275 4.32 5.49 6.22
C GLY A 275 3.53 5.39 4.92
N GLU A 276 3.83 6.30 4.01
CA GLU A 276 3.26 6.32 2.66
C GLU A 276 4.08 5.44 1.71
N ASN A 277 3.39 4.73 0.81
CA ASN A 277 4.00 4.21 -0.40
C ASN A 277 3.88 5.28 -1.48
N GLU A 278 5.00 5.86 -1.86
CA GLU A 278 5.03 7.03 -2.72
C GLU A 278 4.61 6.68 -4.13
N GLN A 279 3.65 7.41 -4.66
CA GLN A 279 3.28 7.30 -6.06
C GLN A 279 4.14 8.25 -6.89
N THR A 280 4.99 7.67 -7.73
CA THR A 280 6.01 8.41 -8.50
C THR A 280 5.50 8.92 -9.84
N ASN A 281 4.41 8.35 -10.36
CA ASN A 281 3.66 8.84 -11.51
C ASN A 281 2.22 8.29 -11.50
N ASN A 282 1.42 8.60 -12.52
CA ASN A 282 0.01 8.19 -12.62
C ASN A 282 -0.26 6.66 -12.53
N THR A 283 0.78 5.83 -12.71
CA THR A 283 0.72 4.36 -12.84
C THR A 283 1.88 3.63 -12.15
N SER A 284 2.60 4.26 -11.24
CA SER A 284 3.72 3.60 -10.56
C SER A 284 3.81 4.03 -9.12
N ILE A 285 4.02 3.05 -8.24
CA ILE A 285 4.10 3.23 -6.80
C ILE A 285 5.37 2.55 -6.30
N ASP A 286 6.15 3.27 -5.50
CA ASP A 286 7.19 2.68 -4.66
C ASP A 286 6.55 2.08 -3.40
N TYR A 287 6.33 0.77 -3.44
CA TYR A 287 5.79 0.00 -2.31
C TYR A 287 6.80 -0.27 -1.18
N THR A 288 8.03 0.25 -1.27
CA THR A 288 9.04 0.09 -0.22
C THR A 288 8.90 1.11 0.91
N GLY A 289 8.19 2.23 0.68
CA GLY A 289 8.02 3.30 1.67
C GLY A 289 7.50 2.79 3.01
N THR A 290 6.55 1.86 2.99
CA THR A 290 6.02 1.26 4.23
C THR A 290 7.00 0.37 4.99
N LYS A 291 7.91 -0.29 4.27
CA LYS A 291 8.97 -1.11 4.88
C LYS A 291 10.11 -0.24 5.41
N ARG A 292 10.27 0.97 4.88
CA ARG A 292 11.35 1.91 5.23
C ARG A 292 10.97 2.87 6.36
N THR A 293 9.68 3.08 6.60
CA THR A 293 9.18 4.02 7.61
C THR A 293 9.15 3.39 8.99
N ILE A 294 9.81 4.04 9.96
CA ILE A 294 9.79 3.68 11.37
C ILE A 294 9.26 4.88 12.15
N TYR A 295 8.17 4.71 12.89
CA TYR A 295 7.72 5.74 13.83
C TYR A 295 8.35 5.47 15.19
N ILE A 296 9.11 6.43 15.70
CA ILE A 296 9.72 6.36 17.03
C ILE A 296 9.13 7.45 17.91
N GLN A 297 8.69 7.06 19.11
CA GLN A 297 8.07 7.93 20.11
C GLN A 297 9.02 8.08 21.31
N SER A 298 9.03 9.25 21.95
CA SER A 298 9.77 9.48 23.19
C SER A 298 9.23 8.59 24.32
N LEU A 299 10.08 8.28 25.31
CA LEU A 299 9.71 7.40 26.43
C LEU A 299 8.54 7.94 27.27
N ASP A 300 8.39 9.26 27.36
CA ASP A 300 7.26 9.94 28.03
C ASP A 300 6.02 10.07 27.14
N GLY A 301 6.12 9.61 25.90
CA GLY A 301 5.06 9.64 24.91
C GLY A 301 4.76 10.99 24.29
N LYS A 302 5.50 12.06 24.63
CA LYS A 302 5.21 13.44 24.23
C LYS A 302 5.49 13.73 22.75
N TYR A 303 6.57 13.19 22.20
CA TYR A 303 7.08 13.53 20.87
C TYR A 303 7.32 12.32 19.98
N GLY A 304 7.17 12.51 18.68
CA GLY A 304 7.45 11.49 17.66
C GLY A 304 8.38 11.99 16.55
N PHE A 305 9.15 11.06 15.98
CA PHE A 305 9.86 11.24 14.71
C PHE A 305 9.45 10.13 13.74
N ALA A 306 9.39 10.45 12.45
CA ALA A 306 9.39 9.43 11.41
C ALA A 306 10.83 9.22 10.93
N LEU A 307 11.42 8.08 11.27
CA LEU A 307 12.74 7.64 10.84
C LEU A 307 12.60 6.88 9.51
N MET A 308 13.29 7.35 8.47
CA MET A 308 13.27 6.79 7.12
C MET A 308 14.55 6.01 6.86
N ALA A 309 14.41 4.68 6.79
CA ALA A 309 15.47 3.78 6.42
C ALA A 309 15.90 3.98 4.95
N ALA A 310 17.17 3.79 4.65
CA ALA A 310 17.73 3.92 3.30
C ALA A 310 17.18 2.81 2.38
N SER A 311 17.04 1.59 2.91
CA SER A 311 16.42 0.45 2.23
C SER A 311 15.41 -0.26 3.15
N ALA A 312 14.59 -1.15 2.58
CA ALA A 312 13.66 -1.97 3.38
C ALA A 312 14.40 -2.92 4.34
N GLU A 313 15.60 -3.39 3.98
CA GLU A 313 16.43 -4.27 4.81
C GLU A 313 17.06 -3.54 6.00
N ASP A 314 17.14 -2.21 5.93
CA ASP A 314 17.68 -1.40 7.02
C ASP A 314 16.69 -1.26 8.18
N ASN A 315 15.39 -1.46 7.96
CA ASN A 315 14.40 -1.49 9.02
C ASN A 315 14.44 -2.82 9.78
N VAL A 316 15.16 -2.81 10.90
CA VAL A 316 15.43 -3.98 11.74
C VAL A 316 14.65 -3.96 13.07
N PHE A 317 13.65 -3.09 13.20
CA PHE A 317 12.96 -2.87 14.46
C PHE A 317 11.61 -3.59 14.53
N ASN A 318 11.22 -4.05 15.72
CA ASN A 318 9.87 -4.53 15.97
C ASN A 318 9.03 -3.46 16.67
N GLN A 319 7.72 -3.58 16.54
CA GLN A 319 6.78 -2.71 17.25
C GLN A 319 6.97 -2.86 18.77
N PHE A 320 6.92 -1.73 19.46
CA PHE A 320 7.07 -1.53 20.91
C PHE A 320 8.46 -1.72 21.49
N ASP A 321 9.45 -2.15 20.70
CA ASP A 321 10.83 -2.26 21.17
C ASP A 321 11.38 -0.90 21.63
N LYS A 322 12.07 -0.89 22.77
CA LYS A 322 12.86 0.25 23.24
C LYS A 322 14.17 0.26 22.49
N VAL A 323 14.50 1.37 21.83
CA VAL A 323 15.63 1.46 20.91
C VAL A 323 16.52 2.66 21.20
N GLN A 324 17.80 2.50 20.87
CA GLN A 324 18.76 3.59 20.78
C GLN A 324 19.31 3.63 19.35
N VAL A 325 19.24 4.81 18.73
CA VAL A 325 19.65 5.04 17.34
C VAL A 325 20.73 6.10 17.29
N LEU A 326 21.86 5.78 16.68
CA LEU A 326 22.92 6.74 16.36
C LEU A 326 22.47 7.63 15.19
N LEU A 327 22.56 8.95 15.36
CA LEU A 327 22.08 9.92 14.38
C LEU A 327 23.18 10.46 13.45
N LYS A 328 24.47 10.23 13.73
CA LYS A 328 25.57 10.73 12.89
C LYS A 328 25.40 10.32 11.43
N GLY A 329 25.47 11.28 10.50
CA GLY A 329 25.27 11.08 9.07
C GLY A 329 23.81 11.02 8.62
N THR A 330 22.83 11.17 9.53
CA THR A 330 21.42 11.31 9.17
C THR A 330 21.06 12.78 8.91
N LYS A 331 19.95 12.99 8.21
CA LYS A 331 19.38 14.32 7.95
C LYS A 331 18.03 14.46 8.64
N ILE A 332 17.90 15.45 9.51
CA ILE A 332 16.66 15.82 10.20
C ILE A 332 15.95 16.91 9.38
N THR A 333 14.75 16.63 8.91
CA THR A 333 13.89 17.57 8.18
C THR A 333 12.71 17.98 9.06
N ARG A 334 12.60 19.27 9.37
CA ARG A 334 11.45 19.89 10.04
C ARG A 334 10.51 20.49 9.00
N TYR A 335 9.23 20.16 9.09
CA TYR A 335 8.15 20.85 8.38
C TYR A 335 7.40 21.72 9.39
N SER A 336 6.97 22.93 9.03
CA SER A 336 6.32 23.85 9.98
C SER A 336 4.79 23.83 9.98
N SER A 337 4.17 23.22 8.97
CA SER A 337 2.70 23.24 8.77
C SER A 337 2.13 21.85 8.49
N PRO A 338 1.62 21.13 9.51
CA PRO A 338 1.91 21.34 10.94
C PRO A 338 3.37 21.00 11.26
N GLU A 339 3.82 21.44 12.44
CA GLU A 339 5.18 21.13 12.91
C GLU A 339 5.39 19.61 13.07
N ARG A 340 6.35 19.05 12.33
CA ARG A 340 6.70 17.61 12.39
C ARG A 340 8.12 17.38 11.91
N TYR A 341 8.70 16.24 12.26
CA TYR A 341 10.11 15.94 12.01
C TYR A 341 10.32 14.55 11.41
N VAL A 342 11.11 14.50 10.34
CA VAL A 342 11.51 13.28 9.65
C VAL A 342 13.03 13.16 9.75
N ILE A 343 13.54 11.97 10.09
CA ILE A 343 14.99 11.68 10.10
C ILE A 343 15.26 10.72 8.95
N SER A 344 16.04 11.14 7.96
CA SER A 344 16.37 10.35 6.76
C SER A 344 17.83 9.90 6.75
N GLY A 345 18.11 8.84 5.99
CA GLY A 345 19.46 8.27 5.88
C GLY A 345 19.78 7.19 6.92
N PHE A 346 18.76 6.69 7.62
CA PHE A 346 18.96 5.60 8.57
C PHE A 346 19.37 4.31 7.88
N VAL A 347 20.40 3.65 8.39
CA VAL A 347 20.84 2.32 7.95
C VAL A 347 20.92 1.38 9.15
N LYS A 348 20.77 0.07 8.97
CA LYS A 348 20.73 -0.91 10.08
C LYS A 348 21.90 -0.80 11.06
N ARG A 349 23.08 -0.37 10.60
CA ARG A 349 24.27 -0.16 11.44
C ARG A 349 24.16 1.01 12.42
N MET A 350 23.19 1.89 12.26
CA MET A 350 22.89 2.96 13.21
C MET A 350 22.09 2.46 14.43
N LYS A 351 21.62 1.21 14.42
CA LYS A 351 21.01 0.58 15.60
C LYS A 351 22.05 0.31 16.67
N ALA A 352 22.01 1.07 17.77
CA ALA A 352 22.87 0.90 18.93
C ALA A 352 22.32 -0.12 19.94
N SER A 353 21.02 -0.08 20.21
CA SER A 353 20.34 -0.98 21.14
C SER A 353 18.90 -1.23 20.70
N GLN A 354 18.38 -2.41 21.04
CA GLN A 354 16.99 -2.83 20.85
C GLN A 354 16.64 -3.81 21.96
N VAL A 355 15.68 -3.43 22.79
CA VAL A 355 15.18 -4.23 23.91
C VAL A 355 13.71 -4.54 23.63
N PRO A 356 13.34 -5.83 23.50
CA PRO A 356 11.95 -6.22 23.33
C PRO A 356 11.06 -5.65 24.43
N ALA A 357 9.93 -5.10 24.03
CA ALA A 357 8.90 -4.62 24.95
C ALA A 357 7.51 -4.85 24.35
N THR A 358 6.49 -4.67 25.18
CA THR A 358 5.09 -4.87 24.82
C THR A 358 4.31 -3.56 24.82
N GLU A 359 3.13 -3.57 24.22
CA GLU A 359 2.23 -2.41 24.20
C GLU A 359 1.95 -1.84 25.61
N SER A 360 1.88 -2.71 26.63
CA SER A 360 1.63 -2.30 28.02
C SER A 360 2.76 -1.48 28.64
N GLU A 361 3.94 -1.45 28.01
CA GLU A 361 5.14 -0.76 28.49
C GLU A 361 5.37 0.59 27.82
N ILE A 362 4.49 1.01 26.89
CA ILE A 362 4.59 2.29 26.19
C ILE A 362 3.56 3.30 26.72
N VAL A 363 3.86 4.59 26.56
CA VAL A 363 2.89 5.65 26.86
C VAL A 363 1.93 5.79 25.69
N LYS A 364 0.71 5.27 25.89
CA LYS A 364 -0.42 5.39 24.97
C LYS A 364 -1.49 6.30 25.57
N GLU A 365 -1.44 7.58 25.22
CA GLU A 365 -2.42 8.55 25.72
C GLU A 365 -3.76 8.43 24.99
N GLU A 366 -4.85 8.56 25.76
CA GLU A 366 -6.20 8.65 25.21
C GLU A 366 -6.62 10.12 25.04
N LYS A 367 -6.98 10.52 23.81
CA LYS A 367 -7.36 11.91 23.48
C LYS A 367 -8.66 11.98 22.69
N TYR A 368 -9.34 13.13 22.73
CA TYR A 368 -10.29 13.47 21.68
C TYR A 368 -9.54 13.99 20.45
N PHE A 369 -10.13 13.83 19.26
CA PHE A 369 -9.49 14.30 18.03
C PHE A 369 -9.17 15.80 18.07
N LYS A 370 -10.10 16.62 18.56
CA LYS A 370 -9.91 18.08 18.74
C LYS A 370 -8.75 18.48 19.67
N ASP A 371 -8.29 17.57 20.53
CA ASP A 371 -7.22 17.81 21.50
C ASP A 371 -5.83 17.44 20.94
N LEU A 372 -5.76 17.00 19.67
CA LEU A 372 -4.49 16.72 19.00
C LEU A 372 -3.72 17.99 18.70
N THR A 373 -2.41 17.90 18.88
CA THR A 373 -1.44 18.96 18.65
C THR A 373 -0.34 18.49 17.69
N PRO A 374 0.50 19.40 17.16
CA PRO A 374 1.65 18.99 16.35
C PRO A 374 2.61 18.05 17.11
N GLU A 375 2.65 18.11 18.45
CA GLU A 375 3.46 17.21 19.27
C GLU A 375 3.02 15.74 19.16
N ASP A 376 1.75 15.49 18.82
CA ASP A 376 1.19 14.14 18.70
C ASP A 376 1.58 13.45 17.38
N ILE A 377 2.09 14.18 16.38
CA ILE A 377 2.48 13.58 15.11
C ILE A 377 3.64 12.58 15.33
N TYR A 378 3.50 11.40 14.72
CA TYR A 378 4.36 10.23 14.84
C TYR A 378 4.38 9.58 16.24
N THR A 379 3.43 9.93 17.11
CA THR A 379 3.21 9.25 18.40
C THR A 379 2.06 8.25 18.32
N TYR A 380 2.11 7.22 19.17
CA TYR A 380 1.02 6.26 19.29
C TYR A 380 -0.06 6.79 20.24
N ARG A 381 -1.30 6.88 19.75
CA ARG A 381 -2.44 7.48 20.45
C ARG A 381 -3.66 6.58 20.36
N THR A 382 -4.57 6.78 21.30
CA THR A 382 -5.93 6.25 21.24
C THR A 382 -6.91 7.41 21.18
N LEU A 383 -7.62 7.55 20.06
CA LEU A 383 -8.69 8.51 19.90
C LEU A 383 -9.98 7.94 20.48
N LYS A 384 -10.64 8.71 21.34
CA LYS A 384 -11.86 8.32 22.06
C LYS A 384 -13.11 8.80 21.34
N ASP A 385 -14.19 8.07 21.57
CA ASP A 385 -15.55 8.41 21.18
C ASP A 385 -15.63 8.73 19.68
N VAL A 386 -15.11 7.80 18.87
CA VAL A 386 -15.09 7.86 17.40
C VAL A 386 -15.96 6.75 16.80
N GLU A 387 -16.39 6.93 15.56
CA GLU A 387 -17.15 5.94 14.77
C GLU A 387 -16.78 6.00 13.28
N PHE A 388 -17.00 4.89 12.56
CA PHE A 388 -17.00 4.88 11.10
C PHE A 388 -18.41 5.22 10.60
N PRO A 389 -18.64 6.42 10.05
CA PRO A 389 -20.00 6.83 9.70
C PRO A 389 -20.55 6.13 8.46
N VAL A 390 -19.68 5.62 7.56
CA VAL A 390 -20.11 4.87 6.37
C VAL A 390 -20.25 3.39 6.76
N ARG A 391 -21.49 2.90 6.93
CA ARG A 391 -21.80 1.54 7.40
C ARG A 391 -21.82 0.49 6.28
N LYS A 392 -20.77 0.48 5.45
CA LYS A 392 -20.68 -0.39 4.26
C LYS A 392 -19.22 -0.49 3.79
N GLY A 393 -18.79 -1.69 3.39
CA GLY A 393 -17.45 -1.95 2.87
C GLY A 393 -16.36 -2.18 3.92
N SER A 394 -15.12 -2.31 3.43
CA SER A 394 -13.93 -2.63 4.21
C SER A 394 -13.10 -1.39 4.56
N LEU A 395 -11.90 -1.59 5.14
CA LEU A 395 -10.92 -0.53 5.40
C LEU A 395 -10.48 0.22 4.14
N THR A 396 -10.56 -0.43 2.98
CA THR A 396 -10.26 0.16 1.68
C THR A 396 -11.34 -0.24 0.67
N PRO A 397 -12.47 0.49 0.57
CA PRO A 397 -13.56 0.16 -0.35
C PRO A 397 -13.23 0.54 -1.81
N ILE A 398 -12.26 -0.17 -2.40
CA ILE A 398 -11.78 -0.03 -3.78
C ILE A 398 -11.81 -1.37 -4.53
N ASN A 399 -11.77 -1.33 -5.86
CA ASN A 399 -11.53 -2.52 -6.67
C ASN A 399 -10.02 -2.79 -6.77
N GLU A 400 -9.60 -4.01 -6.44
CA GLU A 400 -8.18 -4.38 -6.38
C GLU A 400 -7.49 -4.43 -7.73
N GLY A 401 -8.27 -4.54 -8.82
CA GLY A 401 -7.78 -4.38 -10.18
C GLY A 401 -7.09 -3.04 -10.44
N TYR A 402 -7.38 -2.00 -9.64
CA TYR A 402 -6.71 -0.70 -9.74
C TYR A 402 -5.52 -0.52 -8.79
N ALA A 403 -5.39 -1.38 -7.79
CA ALA A 403 -4.32 -1.32 -6.79
C ALA A 403 -3.20 -2.32 -7.13
N ILE A 404 -2.41 -2.68 -6.11
CA ILE A 404 -1.34 -3.68 -6.22
C ILE A 404 -1.87 -5.06 -6.66
N GLY A 405 -3.10 -5.42 -6.32
CA GLY A 405 -3.72 -6.69 -6.73
C GLY A 405 -3.81 -6.86 -8.25
N GLY A 406 -4.16 -5.80 -8.97
CA GLY A 406 -4.19 -5.78 -10.43
C GLY A 406 -2.88 -5.37 -11.11
N LYS A 407 -1.83 -5.03 -10.34
CA LYS A 407 -0.59 -4.39 -10.82
C LYS A 407 -0.86 -3.14 -11.67
N SER A 408 -1.93 -2.41 -11.34
CA SER A 408 -2.31 -1.18 -12.03
C SER A 408 -1.75 0.08 -11.36
N ASP A 409 -1.35 -0.03 -10.09
CA ASP A 409 -0.64 1.00 -9.32
C ASP A 409 -1.30 2.39 -9.37
N ARG A 410 -2.64 2.43 -9.28
CA ARG A 410 -3.42 3.69 -9.33
C ARG A 410 -3.67 4.30 -7.97
N ILE A 411 -3.44 3.56 -6.88
CA ILE A 411 -3.66 4.03 -5.51
C ILE A 411 -2.75 3.28 -4.52
N SER A 412 -2.08 4.01 -3.65
CA SER A 412 -1.16 3.45 -2.63
C SER A 412 -1.81 3.30 -1.26
N LYS A 413 -2.82 4.12 -0.94
CA LYS A 413 -3.55 4.17 0.32
C LYS A 413 -4.97 4.69 0.13
N TYR A 414 -5.87 4.39 1.06
CA TYR A 414 -7.22 4.95 1.07
C TYR A 414 -7.51 5.67 2.40
N PRO A 415 -8.09 6.89 2.37
CA PRO A 415 -8.53 7.63 3.55
C PRO A 415 -9.96 7.24 3.95
N LEU A 416 -10.11 6.30 4.88
CA LEU A 416 -11.43 5.97 5.41
C LEU A 416 -11.90 7.06 6.38
N LEU A 417 -13.11 7.59 6.17
CA LEU A 417 -13.70 8.64 7.00
C LEU A 417 -13.98 8.14 8.41
N VAL A 418 -13.63 8.94 9.42
CA VAL A 418 -13.90 8.73 10.84
C VAL A 418 -14.52 10.00 11.41
N ARG A 419 -15.50 9.84 12.29
CA ARG A 419 -16.19 10.94 12.97
C ARG A 419 -16.03 10.83 14.47
N ASP A 420 -15.92 11.95 15.17
CA ASP A 420 -15.90 12.00 16.63
C ASP A 420 -17.14 12.65 17.25
N VAL A 421 -17.35 12.39 18.54
CA VAL A 421 -18.52 12.86 19.32
C VAL A 421 -18.67 14.38 19.41
N ASN A 422 -17.63 15.16 19.17
CA ASN A 422 -17.66 16.62 19.15
C ASN A 422 -18.13 17.17 17.79
N GLY A 423 -18.34 16.31 16.80
CA GLY A 423 -18.80 16.69 15.47
C GLY A 423 -17.68 17.07 14.51
N ASP A 424 -16.42 16.85 14.88
CA ASP A 424 -15.31 16.89 13.92
C ASP A 424 -15.16 15.52 13.23
N SER A 425 -14.47 15.52 12.09
CA SER A 425 -14.15 14.33 11.32
C SER A 425 -12.71 14.38 10.82
N PHE A 426 -12.17 13.18 10.56
CA PHE A 426 -10.81 12.98 10.09
C PHE A 426 -10.73 11.69 9.30
N TYR A 427 -9.53 11.37 8.81
CA TYR A 427 -9.32 10.16 8.01
C TYR A 427 -8.35 9.20 8.67
N MET A 428 -8.69 7.91 8.59
CA MET A 428 -7.79 6.82 8.90
C MET A 428 -7.17 6.31 7.59
N TYR A 429 -5.84 6.33 7.52
CA TYR A 429 -5.12 5.85 6.34
C TYR A 429 -4.81 4.37 6.43
N THR A 430 -5.15 3.66 5.35
CA THR A 430 -4.79 2.26 5.14
C THR A 430 -4.08 2.11 3.81
N ASN A 431 -2.82 1.65 3.83
CA ASN A 431 -2.06 1.33 2.63
C ASN A 431 -2.66 0.12 1.91
N THR A 432 -2.52 0.06 0.59
CA THR A 432 -2.95 -1.10 -0.20
C THR A 432 -2.10 -2.35 0.05
N MET A 433 -0.91 -2.18 0.64
CA MET A 433 -0.07 -3.26 1.17
C MET A 433 -0.57 -3.83 2.50
N CYS A 434 -1.52 -3.17 3.17
CA CYS A 434 -2.00 -3.62 4.47
C CYS A 434 -2.68 -4.98 4.37
N THR A 435 -2.12 -5.99 5.03
CA THR A 435 -2.47 -7.39 4.78
C THR A 435 -3.87 -7.78 5.27
N TYR A 436 -4.37 -7.11 6.32
CA TYR A 436 -5.70 -7.34 6.89
C TYR A 436 -6.78 -6.34 6.44
N ARG A 437 -6.54 -5.54 5.39
CA ARG A 437 -7.54 -4.55 4.94
C ARG A 437 -8.79 -5.14 4.25
N TYR A 438 -8.74 -6.43 3.92
CA TYR A 438 -9.81 -7.23 3.30
C TYR A 438 -9.82 -8.66 3.81
N ASP A 439 -10.18 -8.85 5.06
CA ASP A 439 -10.34 -10.16 5.66
C ASP A 439 -11.77 -10.71 5.51
N GLY A 440 -12.64 -10.00 4.79
CA GLY A 440 -14.04 -10.38 4.62
C GLY A 440 -14.92 -10.01 5.81
N GLU A 441 -14.39 -9.32 6.83
CA GLU A 441 -15.16 -8.88 7.98
C GLU A 441 -15.70 -7.45 7.80
N ARG A 442 -16.88 -7.20 8.40
CA ARG A 442 -17.47 -5.86 8.44
C ARG A 442 -16.69 -4.94 9.37
N LEU A 443 -16.66 -3.66 9.03
CA LEU A 443 -16.21 -2.64 9.97
C LEU A 443 -17.15 -2.54 11.19
N PRO A 444 -16.62 -2.16 12.38
CA PRO A 444 -17.45 -1.78 13.52
C PRO A 444 -18.41 -0.65 13.15
N GLN A 445 -19.69 -0.77 13.54
CA GLN A 445 -20.71 0.24 13.26
C GLN A 445 -21.12 1.07 14.48
N GLY A 446 -20.73 0.65 15.68
CA GLY A 446 -20.87 1.42 16.91
C GLY A 446 -19.68 2.34 17.14
N SER A 447 -19.75 3.12 18.21
CA SER A 447 -18.67 4.03 18.58
C SER A 447 -17.70 3.39 19.57
N GLY A 448 -16.51 3.95 19.69
CA GLY A 448 -15.53 3.48 20.66
C GLY A 448 -14.19 4.18 20.54
N LYS A 449 -13.12 3.40 20.67
CA LYS A 449 -11.74 3.86 20.67
C LYS A 449 -10.99 3.35 19.44
N LEU A 450 -10.27 4.25 18.79
CA LEU A 450 -9.40 3.95 17.65
C LEU A 450 -7.95 4.26 18.01
N SER A 451 -7.06 3.27 17.93
CA SER A 451 -5.64 3.45 18.20
C SER A 451 -4.80 3.50 16.92
N GLY A 452 -3.58 3.99 17.03
CA GLY A 452 -2.63 4.04 15.92
C GLY A 452 -1.66 5.19 16.05
N VAL A 453 -0.88 5.42 14.99
CA VAL A 453 0.06 6.52 14.92
C VAL A 453 -0.59 7.73 14.25
N ILE A 454 -0.54 8.89 14.90
CA ILE A 454 -1.01 10.14 14.30
C ILE A 454 -0.02 10.58 13.23
N VAL A 455 -0.51 10.97 12.07
CA VAL A 455 0.31 11.40 10.94
C VAL A 455 -0.25 12.67 10.31
N HIS A 456 0.59 13.34 9.52
CA HIS A 456 0.14 14.37 8.59
C HIS A 456 0.59 13.96 7.21
N GLU A 457 -0.34 13.47 6.40
CA GLU A 457 -0.08 13.02 5.05
C GLU A 457 -1.18 13.50 4.11
N ARG A 458 -0.78 13.77 2.87
CA ARG A 458 -1.69 14.28 1.85
C ARG A 458 -2.36 13.14 1.09
N PHE A 459 -3.50 13.45 0.49
CA PHE A 459 -4.25 12.61 -0.43
C PHE A 459 -4.82 13.48 -1.55
N SER A 460 -4.02 13.63 -2.59
CA SER A 460 -4.29 14.42 -3.80
C SER A 460 -5.61 14.15 -4.51
N ARG A 461 -6.18 12.96 -4.34
CA ARG A 461 -7.38 12.52 -5.06
C ARG A 461 -8.66 13.13 -4.51
N PHE A 462 -8.63 13.63 -3.28
CA PHE A 462 -9.78 14.28 -2.68
C PHE A 462 -9.74 15.78 -2.91
N GLU A 463 -8.56 16.41 -2.80
CA GLU A 463 -8.37 17.83 -3.03
C GLU A 463 -7.21 18.07 -4.01
N TRP A 464 -7.54 18.60 -5.19
CA TRP A 464 -6.58 18.91 -6.25
C TRP A 464 -6.95 20.21 -6.97
N GLU A 465 -6.01 20.76 -7.73
CA GLU A 465 -6.20 21.96 -8.53
C GLU A 465 -5.73 21.75 -9.98
N ASN A 466 -6.25 22.56 -10.90
CA ASN A 466 -5.93 22.46 -12.32
C ASN A 466 -4.46 22.78 -12.62
N GLY A 467 -3.85 22.05 -13.54
CA GLY A 467 -2.49 22.29 -14.00
C GLY A 467 -1.40 22.00 -12.98
N LYS A 468 -1.75 21.32 -11.88
CA LYS A 468 -0.79 20.89 -10.84
C LYS A 468 -0.30 19.47 -11.10
N ASP A 469 0.96 19.24 -10.79
CA ASP A 469 1.60 17.92 -10.79
C ASP A 469 2.00 17.50 -9.36
N LEU A 470 2.46 16.27 -9.21
CA LEU A 470 3.02 15.69 -7.98
C LEU A 470 4.04 16.60 -7.28
N LEU A 471 4.98 17.16 -8.05
CA LEU A 471 6.05 18.02 -7.52
C LEU A 471 5.51 19.32 -6.90
N ASP A 472 4.31 19.76 -7.30
CA ASP A 472 3.68 20.95 -6.74
C ASP A 472 3.22 20.73 -5.30
N MET A 473 3.03 19.49 -4.85
CA MET A 473 2.67 19.24 -3.46
C MET A 473 3.77 19.71 -2.49
N GLU A 474 5.04 19.71 -2.88
CA GLU A 474 6.11 20.23 -2.02
C GLU A 474 6.03 21.75 -1.85
N ILE A 475 5.44 22.45 -2.81
CA ILE A 475 5.39 23.91 -2.90
C ILE A 475 4.05 24.46 -2.36
N PHE A 476 2.95 23.75 -2.63
CA PHE A 476 1.57 24.17 -2.35
C PHE A 476 0.99 23.33 -1.21
N PRO A 477 0.99 23.83 0.05
CA PRO A 477 0.61 23.06 1.24
C PRO A 477 -0.86 22.62 1.28
N GLU A 478 -1.73 23.29 0.54
CA GLU A 478 -3.15 22.99 0.39
C GLU A 478 -3.41 21.79 -0.53
N LEU A 479 -2.50 21.49 -1.46
CA LEU A 479 -2.71 20.47 -2.48
C LEU A 479 -2.70 19.06 -1.84
N GLY A 480 -3.81 18.33 -2.00
CA GLY A 480 -4.03 17.04 -1.35
C GLY A 480 -4.22 17.10 0.16
N ASN A 481 -4.37 18.28 0.76
CA ASN A 481 -4.58 18.39 2.20
C ASN A 481 -6.04 18.08 2.56
N ILE A 482 -6.28 16.94 3.22
CA ILE A 482 -7.61 16.51 3.66
C ILE A 482 -7.83 16.68 5.18
N GLY A 483 -6.99 17.48 5.83
CA GLY A 483 -7.02 17.73 7.26
C GLY A 483 -5.63 17.77 7.90
N THR A 484 -5.52 18.37 9.08
CA THR A 484 -4.22 18.51 9.76
C THR A 484 -3.70 17.19 10.31
N TYR A 485 -4.57 16.32 10.81
CA TYR A 485 -4.17 15.05 11.43
C TYR A 485 -4.96 13.88 10.83
N GLN A 486 -4.28 12.78 10.61
CA GLN A 486 -4.83 11.48 10.26
C GLN A 486 -4.26 10.42 11.21
N ILE A 487 -4.81 9.21 11.17
CA ILE A 487 -4.31 8.09 11.98
C ILE A 487 -4.01 6.89 11.10
N ARG A 488 -2.91 6.20 11.39
CA ARG A 488 -2.55 4.91 10.80
C ARG A 488 -2.58 3.84 11.87
N HIS A 489 -3.57 2.96 11.80
CA HIS A 489 -3.57 1.72 12.58
C HIS A 489 -2.34 0.88 12.22
N GLN A 490 -1.71 0.26 13.20
CA GLN A 490 -0.51 -0.55 13.01
C GLN A 490 -0.83 -2.05 13.02
N GLN A 491 -1.93 -2.43 13.66
CA GLN A 491 -2.47 -3.79 13.71
C GLN A 491 -4.01 -3.73 13.73
N LYS A 492 -4.68 -4.85 13.44
CA LYS A 492 -6.15 -4.88 13.36
C LYS A 492 -6.84 -4.57 14.70
N SER A 493 -6.25 -5.04 15.81
CA SER A 493 -6.73 -4.79 17.18
C SER A 493 -6.79 -3.30 17.53
N ASP A 494 -6.00 -2.44 16.87
CA ASP A 494 -6.06 -0.99 17.04
C ASP A 494 -7.44 -0.42 16.67
N ILE A 495 -8.18 -1.15 15.83
CA ILE A 495 -9.54 -0.83 15.41
C ILE A 495 -10.55 -1.69 16.18
N THR A 496 -10.39 -3.02 16.17
CA THR A 496 -11.45 -3.94 16.60
C THR A 496 -11.64 -4.04 18.10
N ASP A 497 -10.59 -3.87 18.90
CA ASP A 497 -10.67 -4.14 20.34
C ASP A 497 -11.35 -2.98 21.10
N GLY A 498 -11.29 -1.77 20.53
CA GLY A 498 -11.82 -0.55 21.13
C GLY A 498 -13.19 -0.13 20.59
N MET A 499 -13.64 -0.67 19.46
CA MET A 499 -14.85 -0.22 18.75
C MET A 499 -16.03 -1.17 18.94
N ALA A 500 -17.22 -0.63 19.21
CA ALA A 500 -18.43 -1.45 19.28
C ALA A 500 -18.87 -1.92 17.89
N MET A 501 -19.28 -3.19 17.80
CA MET A 501 -19.68 -3.75 16.50
C MET A 501 -21.05 -3.26 16.05
N ASP A 502 -22.00 -3.05 16.95
CA ASP A 502 -23.39 -2.77 16.58
C ASP A 502 -23.73 -1.28 16.71
N PHE A 503 -24.47 -0.74 15.73
CA PHE A 503 -24.80 0.68 15.67
C PHE A 503 -25.58 1.19 16.90
N LYS A 504 -26.37 0.34 17.56
CA LYS A 504 -27.08 0.70 18.80
C LYS A 504 -26.16 1.24 19.90
N ASP A 505 -24.89 0.81 19.90
CA ASP A 505 -23.84 1.20 20.84
C ASP A 505 -23.05 2.43 20.36
N SER A 506 -23.52 3.10 19.30
CA SER A 506 -22.98 4.38 18.84
C SER A 506 -23.41 5.55 19.75
N PHE A 507 -22.59 6.61 19.81
CA PHE A 507 -22.97 7.91 20.36
C PHE A 507 -23.94 8.68 19.44
N SER A 508 -24.13 8.24 18.19
CA SER A 508 -25.00 8.86 17.19
C SER A 508 -26.30 8.08 16.96
N GLU A 509 -27.35 8.81 16.56
CA GLU A 509 -28.61 8.29 16.04
C GLU A 509 -28.76 8.66 14.56
N LEU A 510 -29.50 7.83 13.83
CA LEU A 510 -29.84 8.06 12.43
C LEU A 510 -31.24 8.67 12.32
N LEU A 511 -31.36 9.80 11.62
CA LEU A 511 -32.67 10.26 11.12
C LEU A 511 -33.08 9.49 9.87
N LEU A 512 -32.11 9.23 9.01
CA LEU A 512 -32.27 8.46 7.79
C LEU A 512 -30.91 7.95 7.31
N GLU A 513 -30.95 6.91 6.48
CA GLU A 513 -29.79 6.40 5.77
C GLU A 513 -30.21 5.78 4.44
N TYR A 514 -29.33 5.87 3.44
CA TYR A 514 -29.43 5.22 2.14
C TYR A 514 -28.16 4.41 1.88
N ARG A 515 -28.23 3.08 2.05
CA ARG A 515 -27.13 2.12 1.77
C ARG A 515 -27.33 1.34 0.47
N TYR A 516 -28.60 1.16 0.09
CA TYR A 516 -29.09 0.43 -1.08
C TYR A 516 -30.44 1.00 -1.51
N TRP A 517 -30.98 0.53 -2.63
CA TRP A 517 -32.27 1.01 -3.15
C TRP A 517 -33.47 0.47 -2.35
N ASN A 518 -34.37 1.38 -2.02
CA ASN A 518 -35.70 1.15 -1.48
C ASN A 518 -36.71 2.05 -2.25
N PRO A 519 -37.00 1.70 -3.52
CA PRO A 519 -37.74 2.54 -4.44
C PRO A 519 -39.24 2.65 -4.07
N ASP A 520 -39.79 3.86 -4.14
CA ASP A 520 -41.23 4.13 -4.12
C ASP A 520 -41.67 4.60 -5.51
N SER A 521 -42.13 3.66 -6.33
CA SER A 521 -42.52 3.91 -7.73
C SER A 521 -43.77 4.76 -7.88
N GLN A 522 -44.61 4.83 -6.85
CA GLN A 522 -45.83 5.63 -6.87
C GLN A 522 -45.50 7.11 -6.74
N GLU A 523 -44.61 7.43 -5.80
CA GLU A 523 -44.19 8.81 -5.53
C GLU A 523 -42.99 9.24 -6.40
N GLY A 524 -42.37 8.31 -7.13
CA GLY A 524 -41.22 8.61 -8.00
C GLY A 524 -39.94 8.97 -7.21
N VAL A 525 -39.80 8.44 -6.00
CA VAL A 525 -38.69 8.78 -5.09
C VAL A 525 -38.08 7.55 -4.44
N MET A 526 -36.90 7.75 -3.86
CA MET A 526 -36.12 6.76 -3.13
C MET A 526 -36.41 6.95 -1.63
N ARG A 527 -36.89 5.93 -0.91
CA ARG A 527 -37.16 5.98 0.54
C ARG A 527 -35.93 5.59 1.35
N PRO A 528 -35.67 6.11 2.55
CA PRO A 528 -34.52 5.65 3.33
C PRO A 528 -34.46 4.11 3.43
N SER A 529 -33.26 3.55 3.31
CA SER A 529 -33.05 2.14 3.63
C SER A 529 -33.15 1.90 5.13
N TYR A 530 -32.82 2.90 5.95
CA TYR A 530 -33.02 2.90 7.41
C TYR A 530 -34.01 4.01 7.81
N GLY A 531 -35.06 3.63 8.54
CA GLY A 531 -36.12 4.53 8.99
C GLY A 531 -37.10 4.93 7.88
N THR A 532 -38.08 5.77 8.23
CA THR A 532 -39.16 6.20 7.31
C THR A 532 -39.15 7.70 7.04
N ASN A 533 -38.10 8.40 7.46
CA ASN A 533 -38.05 9.86 7.45
C ASN A 533 -37.56 10.39 6.10
N GLY A 534 -38.49 10.94 5.31
CA GLY A 534 -38.15 11.68 4.10
C GLY A 534 -38.04 10.82 2.83
N TRP A 535 -37.31 11.36 1.85
CA TRP A 535 -37.10 10.75 0.54
C TRP A 535 -35.91 11.41 -0.19
N PHE A 536 -35.40 10.73 -1.21
CA PHE A 536 -34.30 11.16 -2.06
C PHE A 536 -34.68 11.03 -3.54
N THR A 537 -34.31 12.01 -4.37
CA THR A 537 -34.59 12.01 -5.82
C THR A 537 -33.60 12.93 -6.55
N HIS A 538 -33.82 13.10 -7.85
CA HIS A 538 -33.06 14.02 -8.70
C HIS A 538 -33.97 15.09 -9.32
N THR A 539 -33.49 16.32 -9.50
CA THR A 539 -34.35 17.44 -9.93
C THR A 539 -34.60 17.54 -11.43
N TYR A 540 -33.97 16.68 -12.25
CA TYR A 540 -34.30 16.56 -13.67
C TYR A 540 -35.61 15.77 -13.86
N GLN A 541 -36.71 16.39 -13.44
CA GLN A 541 -38.06 15.84 -13.51
C GLN A 541 -39.12 16.93 -13.69
N GLN A 542 -40.27 16.58 -14.27
CA GLN A 542 -41.33 17.55 -14.62
C GLN A 542 -41.73 18.43 -13.43
N LYS A 543 -41.74 17.87 -12.21
CA LYS A 543 -42.05 18.58 -10.97
C LYS A 543 -41.23 19.86 -10.77
N TYR A 544 -39.93 19.82 -11.09
CA TYR A 544 -39.00 20.93 -10.85
C TYR A 544 -38.69 21.72 -12.11
N THR A 545 -38.71 21.07 -13.28
CA THR A 545 -38.41 21.70 -14.57
C THR A 545 -39.63 22.39 -15.18
N GLY A 546 -40.84 21.99 -14.77
CA GLY A 546 -42.09 22.40 -15.40
C GLY A 546 -42.31 21.81 -16.81
N SER A 547 -41.39 20.98 -17.30
CA SER A 547 -41.43 20.41 -18.65
C SER A 547 -41.52 18.88 -18.61
N ALA A 548 -42.52 18.33 -19.28
CA ALA A 548 -42.65 16.88 -19.47
C ALA A 548 -41.52 16.28 -20.33
N SER A 549 -40.83 17.10 -21.15
CA SER A 549 -39.68 16.63 -21.93
C SER A 549 -38.41 16.48 -21.10
N LEU A 550 -38.39 17.04 -19.88
CA LEU A 550 -37.27 16.99 -18.94
C LEU A 550 -37.65 16.14 -17.72
N ASP A 551 -38.41 15.06 -17.98
CA ASP A 551 -38.88 14.10 -16.98
C ASP A 551 -38.25 12.73 -17.17
N TYR A 552 -36.96 12.64 -16.86
CA TYR A 552 -36.21 11.43 -17.13
C TYR A 552 -36.37 10.39 -16.02
N THR A 553 -37.03 9.29 -16.37
CA THR A 553 -36.92 8.03 -15.65
C THR A 553 -36.22 7.03 -16.56
N ALA A 554 -35.26 6.29 -16.00
CA ALA A 554 -34.55 5.30 -16.79
C ALA A 554 -35.49 4.12 -17.11
N GLU A 555 -35.66 3.80 -18.39
CA GLU A 555 -36.48 2.65 -18.82
C GLU A 555 -35.98 1.37 -18.13
N ASN A 556 -36.90 0.57 -17.56
CA ASN A 556 -36.63 -0.64 -16.75
C ASN A 556 -36.14 -0.42 -15.31
N HIS A 557 -36.25 0.79 -14.78
CA HIS A 557 -36.01 1.07 -13.37
C HIS A 557 -37.30 1.49 -12.66
N TYR A 558 -37.34 1.41 -11.33
CA TYR A 558 -38.54 1.54 -10.52
C TYR A 558 -39.16 2.97 -10.50
N ASN A 559 -38.91 3.85 -11.48
CA ASN A 559 -39.39 5.24 -11.63
C ASN A 559 -38.77 6.32 -10.71
N GLN A 560 -37.55 6.16 -10.17
CA GLN A 560 -36.97 7.09 -9.16
C GLN A 560 -36.23 8.32 -9.70
N HIS A 561 -36.19 8.59 -11.01
CA HIS A 561 -35.27 9.60 -11.60
C HIS A 561 -33.78 9.38 -11.20
N LEU A 562 -33.44 8.15 -10.81
CA LEU A 562 -32.10 7.68 -10.45
C LEU A 562 -31.79 6.45 -11.29
N MET A 563 -30.50 6.22 -11.55
CA MET A 563 -29.99 5.03 -12.24
C MET A 563 -29.07 4.25 -11.30
N PRO A 564 -29.02 2.91 -11.40
CA PRO A 564 -28.08 2.13 -10.61
C PRO A 564 -26.65 2.32 -11.14
N GLU A 565 -25.66 2.12 -10.27
CA GLU A 565 -24.24 2.18 -10.61
C GLU A 565 -23.41 1.14 -9.84
N VAL A 566 -22.22 0.85 -10.35
CA VAL A 566 -21.23 0.01 -9.66
C VAL A 566 -20.83 0.61 -8.31
N SER A 567 -20.67 -0.25 -7.31
CA SER A 567 -20.15 0.09 -5.99
C SER A 567 -18.89 -0.73 -5.71
N PHE A 568 -17.94 -0.18 -4.96
CA PHE A 568 -16.65 -0.79 -4.66
C PHE A 568 -16.49 -1.17 -3.19
N SER A 569 -17.58 -1.08 -2.42
CA SER A 569 -17.60 -1.30 -0.96
C SER A 569 -17.64 -2.80 -0.61
N TYR A 570 -16.78 -3.59 -1.23
CA TYR A 570 -16.65 -5.02 -0.98
C TYR A 570 -15.98 -5.25 0.39
N LEU A 571 -16.38 -6.31 1.11
CA LEU A 571 -15.65 -6.72 2.33
C LEU A 571 -14.33 -7.43 2.01
N GLY A 572 -14.26 -8.06 0.83
CA GLY A 572 -13.09 -8.81 0.38
C GLY A 572 -12.48 -8.26 -0.90
N LYS A 573 -11.37 -8.87 -1.30
CA LYS A 573 -10.67 -8.55 -2.56
C LYS A 573 -11.56 -8.93 -3.75
N VAL A 574 -11.65 -8.04 -4.73
CA VAL A 574 -12.35 -8.27 -6.00
C VAL A 574 -11.54 -7.64 -7.13
N GLY A 575 -11.41 -8.35 -8.26
CA GLY A 575 -10.71 -7.85 -9.45
C GLY A 575 -9.25 -8.31 -9.56
N ILE A 576 -8.91 -9.49 -9.02
CA ILE A 576 -7.54 -10.04 -9.03
C ILE A 576 -7.51 -11.34 -9.85
N SER A 577 -6.57 -11.45 -10.80
CA SER A 577 -6.31 -12.70 -11.56
C SER A 577 -5.33 -13.67 -10.88
N GLY A 578 -4.74 -13.25 -9.75
CA GLY A 578 -3.67 -13.94 -9.02
C GLY A 578 -2.30 -13.36 -9.34
N ASN A 579 -1.47 -13.15 -8.32
CA ASN A 579 -0.09 -12.68 -8.45
C ASN A 579 0.76 -13.11 -7.22
N GLU A 580 2.00 -12.61 -7.11
CA GLU A 580 2.93 -12.91 -6.01
C GLU A 580 2.46 -12.43 -4.62
N PHE A 581 1.56 -11.45 -4.56
CA PHE A 581 1.02 -10.87 -3.34
C PHE A 581 -0.33 -11.49 -2.95
N PHE A 582 -1.14 -11.91 -3.93
CA PHE A 582 -2.54 -12.32 -3.69
C PHE A 582 -2.99 -13.47 -4.58
N GLU A 583 -3.79 -14.37 -4.00
CA GLU A 583 -4.53 -15.37 -4.76
C GLU A 583 -5.59 -14.72 -5.69
N PRO A 584 -6.01 -15.42 -6.76
CA PRO A 584 -7.08 -14.95 -7.63
C PRO A 584 -8.38 -14.64 -6.86
N ALA A 585 -8.99 -13.49 -7.14
CA ALA A 585 -10.25 -13.06 -6.56
C ALA A 585 -11.10 -12.36 -7.63
N THR A 586 -11.80 -13.16 -8.45
CA THR A 586 -12.49 -12.70 -9.66
C THR A 586 -13.95 -12.27 -9.43
N GLY A 587 -14.46 -12.36 -8.20
CA GLY A 587 -15.84 -12.01 -7.86
C GLY A 587 -16.01 -11.64 -6.39
N ASN A 588 -17.13 -10.99 -6.04
CA ASN A 588 -17.44 -10.64 -4.66
C ASN A 588 -18.02 -11.85 -3.91
N VAL A 589 -17.13 -12.59 -3.23
CA VAL A 589 -17.51 -13.73 -2.39
C VAL A 589 -17.72 -13.39 -0.92
N ASN A 590 -17.45 -12.14 -0.50
CA ASN A 590 -17.56 -11.70 0.90
C ASN A 590 -18.71 -10.69 1.12
N GLY A 591 -19.49 -10.39 0.08
CA GLY A 591 -20.61 -9.45 0.19
C GLY A 591 -20.17 -8.00 0.43
N PHE A 592 -21.11 -7.18 0.90
CA PHE A 592 -20.92 -5.74 1.16
C PHE A 592 -20.91 -5.38 2.66
N GLY A 593 -21.20 -6.34 3.53
CA GLY A 593 -21.28 -6.14 4.98
C GLY A 593 -22.48 -5.31 5.43
N ILE A 594 -23.53 -5.26 4.62
CA ILE A 594 -24.78 -4.57 4.92
C ILE A 594 -25.71 -5.56 5.65
N VAL A 595 -25.48 -5.69 6.95
CA VAL A 595 -26.41 -6.42 7.84
C VAL A 595 -27.70 -5.61 7.99
N LEU A 596 -28.84 -6.26 7.77
CA LEU A 596 -30.16 -5.68 7.89
C LEU A 596 -30.65 -5.73 9.34
N ASP A 597 -31.10 -4.59 9.84
CA ASP A 597 -31.84 -4.43 11.08
C ASP A 597 -33.34 -4.56 10.77
N SER A 598 -33.95 -5.70 11.10
CA SER A 598 -35.35 -5.96 10.80
C SER A 598 -36.35 -4.97 11.41
N GLU A 599 -35.96 -4.22 12.44
CA GLU A 599 -36.86 -3.25 13.09
C GLU A 599 -36.86 -1.90 12.37
N ASN A 600 -35.74 -1.53 11.74
CA ASN A 600 -35.52 -0.17 11.22
C ASN A 600 -35.23 -0.14 9.72
N ASP A 601 -34.65 -1.20 9.16
CA ASP A 601 -34.31 -1.28 7.75
C ASP A 601 -35.52 -1.70 6.90
N GLN A 602 -35.62 -1.09 5.72
CA GLN A 602 -36.72 -1.30 4.78
C GLN A 602 -36.17 -1.39 3.36
N TYR A 603 -36.86 -2.18 2.53
CA TYR A 603 -36.61 -2.30 1.10
C TYR A 603 -37.92 -2.60 0.38
N ASN A 604 -37.98 -2.30 -0.91
CA ASN A 604 -39.14 -2.63 -1.73
C ASN A 604 -39.21 -4.16 -1.88
N ILE A 605 -40.38 -4.75 -1.67
CA ILE A 605 -40.58 -6.21 -1.71
C ILE A 605 -40.17 -6.84 -3.06
N GLU A 606 -40.23 -6.08 -4.16
CA GLU A 606 -39.75 -6.50 -5.49
C GLU A 606 -38.23 -6.68 -5.56
N MET A 607 -37.50 -6.27 -4.52
CA MET A 607 -36.05 -6.40 -4.38
C MET A 607 -35.64 -7.47 -3.37
N SER A 608 -36.58 -8.33 -2.92
CA SER A 608 -36.32 -9.39 -1.94
C SER A 608 -35.20 -10.35 -2.33
N ASP A 609 -34.99 -10.55 -3.62
CA ASP A 609 -34.01 -11.49 -4.17
C ASP A 609 -32.54 -11.06 -3.90
N TRP A 610 -32.33 -9.80 -3.44
CA TRP A 610 -31.02 -9.28 -3.04
C TRP A 610 -30.71 -9.49 -1.56
N VAL A 611 -31.66 -9.99 -0.78
CA VAL A 611 -31.50 -10.26 0.65
C VAL A 611 -31.21 -11.74 0.85
N GLY A 612 -30.06 -12.05 1.44
CA GLY A 612 -29.64 -13.42 1.76
C GLY A 612 -29.28 -13.59 3.23
N GLU A 613 -29.34 -14.82 3.73
CA GLU A 613 -28.89 -15.14 5.08
C GLU A 613 -27.39 -15.47 5.08
N HIS A 614 -26.62 -14.83 5.96
CA HIS A 614 -25.22 -15.12 6.19
C HIS A 614 -24.91 -15.11 7.68
N ASN A 615 -24.29 -16.19 8.18
CA ASN A 615 -23.97 -16.36 9.61
C ASN A 615 -25.16 -16.08 10.56
N GLY A 616 -26.38 -16.48 10.17
CA GLY A 616 -27.60 -16.29 10.95
C GLY A 616 -28.16 -14.86 10.93
N LYS A 617 -27.72 -14.02 10.00
CA LYS A 617 -28.19 -12.64 9.82
C LYS A 617 -28.65 -12.41 8.39
N ASN A 618 -29.70 -11.61 8.22
CA ASN A 618 -30.10 -11.14 6.89
C ASN A 618 -29.14 -10.03 6.44
N GLU A 619 -28.60 -10.17 5.24
CA GLU A 619 -27.69 -9.21 4.64
C GLU A 619 -28.16 -8.84 3.24
N TRP A 620 -28.07 -7.55 2.90
CA TRP A 620 -28.18 -7.12 1.51
C TRP A 620 -26.90 -7.53 0.79
N MET A 621 -27.03 -8.23 -0.34
CA MET A 621 -25.89 -8.76 -1.10
C MET A 621 -25.00 -9.67 -0.23
N ALA A 622 -25.61 -10.67 0.41
CA ALA A 622 -24.92 -11.68 1.21
C ALA A 622 -23.84 -12.43 0.39
N PRO A 623 -22.76 -12.91 1.02
CA PRO A 623 -21.79 -13.84 0.43
C PRO A 623 -22.46 -15.07 -0.21
N ILE A 624 -22.14 -15.37 -1.48
CA ILE A 624 -22.70 -16.56 -2.14
C ILE A 624 -21.96 -17.82 -1.69
N VAL A 625 -22.72 -18.79 -1.18
CA VAL A 625 -22.36 -20.22 -1.26
C VAL A 625 -23.55 -20.96 -1.90
N THR A 626 -23.50 -21.10 -3.24
CA THR A 626 -24.41 -21.88 -4.11
C THR A 626 -25.89 -21.96 -3.67
N ASP A 627 -26.75 -21.10 -4.22
CA ASP A 627 -28.19 -21.23 -3.98
C ASP A 627 -29.07 -20.77 -5.15
N GLU A 628 -29.01 -21.53 -6.25
CA GLU A 628 -29.98 -21.44 -7.35
C GLU A 628 -31.40 -21.87 -6.90
N GLU A 629 -31.52 -22.58 -5.78
CA GLU A 629 -32.76 -23.21 -5.30
C GLU A 629 -33.66 -22.18 -4.56
N ASN A 630 -33.07 -21.18 -3.91
CA ASN A 630 -33.78 -20.12 -3.19
C ASN A 630 -33.95 -18.80 -3.96
N GLY A 631 -33.52 -18.73 -5.23
CA GLY A 631 -33.72 -17.55 -6.08
C GLY A 631 -32.94 -16.30 -5.64
N ILE A 632 -31.90 -16.45 -4.81
CA ILE A 632 -31.06 -15.36 -4.31
C ILE A 632 -30.08 -14.92 -5.39
N ARG A 633 -29.95 -13.61 -5.59
CA ARG A 633 -29.03 -13.07 -6.58
C ARG A 633 -27.58 -13.11 -6.12
N ALA A 634 -26.72 -13.53 -7.04
CA ALA A 634 -25.30 -13.62 -6.85
C ALA A 634 -24.64 -12.24 -6.70
N ALA A 635 -23.83 -12.05 -5.65
CA ALA A 635 -22.85 -10.96 -5.58
C ALA A 635 -21.78 -10.99 -6.70
N ASN A 636 -21.69 -12.08 -7.47
CA ASN A 636 -20.78 -12.28 -8.60
C ASN A 636 -21.46 -11.90 -9.92
N GLY A 637 -21.16 -10.72 -10.47
CA GLY A 637 -21.57 -10.36 -11.83
C GLY A 637 -20.48 -9.58 -12.57
N GLY A 638 -19.49 -10.30 -13.11
CA GLY A 638 -18.41 -9.73 -13.93
C GLY A 638 -17.56 -10.80 -14.60
N SER A 639 -17.03 -10.49 -15.79
CA SER A 639 -16.32 -11.39 -16.72
C SER A 639 -15.32 -12.37 -16.08
N GLN A 640 -15.37 -13.63 -16.53
CA GLN A 640 -14.33 -14.63 -16.27
C GLN A 640 -13.00 -14.20 -16.93
N GLY A 641 -12.17 -13.47 -16.17
CA GLY A 641 -10.89 -12.99 -16.70
C GLY A 641 -10.11 -12.04 -15.79
N GLY A 642 -10.27 -12.12 -14.46
CA GLY A 642 -9.47 -11.30 -13.53
C GLY A 642 -9.97 -9.87 -13.30
N LYS A 643 -11.11 -9.46 -13.88
CA LYS A 643 -11.69 -8.10 -13.79
C LYS A 643 -13.08 -8.09 -13.15
N GLY A 644 -13.26 -8.87 -12.10
CA GLY A 644 -14.51 -8.93 -11.35
C GLY A 644 -14.96 -7.54 -10.89
N GLN A 645 -16.25 -7.27 -11.02
CA GLN A 645 -16.95 -6.18 -10.35
C GLN A 645 -18.35 -6.68 -9.99
N CYS A 646 -19.01 -6.04 -9.03
CA CYS A 646 -20.45 -6.24 -8.86
C CYS A 646 -21.19 -5.40 -9.91
N PRO A 647 -22.20 -5.95 -10.60
CA PRO A 647 -22.90 -5.23 -11.64
C PRO A 647 -23.72 -4.08 -11.02
N ALA A 648 -24.00 -3.05 -11.81
CA ALA A 648 -24.73 -1.87 -11.33
C ALA A 648 -26.10 -2.24 -10.73
N ASP A 649 -26.76 -3.27 -11.26
CA ASP A 649 -28.04 -3.76 -10.77
C ASP A 649 -27.99 -4.41 -9.37
N CYS A 650 -26.85 -4.44 -8.67
CA CYS A 650 -26.84 -4.73 -7.23
C CYS A 650 -27.52 -3.66 -6.38
N TYR A 651 -27.85 -2.50 -6.98
CA TYR A 651 -28.62 -1.42 -6.36
C TYR A 651 -28.02 -0.91 -5.06
N CYS A 652 -26.69 -0.91 -5.00
CA CYS A 652 -25.88 -0.37 -3.89
C CYS A 652 -25.33 1.03 -4.21
N SER A 653 -25.67 1.64 -5.33
CA SER A 653 -25.26 3.00 -5.67
C SER A 653 -26.30 3.69 -6.54
N PHE A 654 -26.31 5.02 -6.50
CA PHE A 654 -27.25 5.89 -7.18
C PHE A 654 -26.47 6.84 -8.09
N ARG A 655 -26.72 6.81 -9.40
CA ARG A 655 -26.15 7.76 -10.36
C ARG A 655 -27.21 8.53 -11.12
N ASN A 656 -26.80 9.69 -11.64
CA ASN A 656 -27.54 10.46 -12.62
C ASN A 656 -26.56 11.08 -13.62
N VAL A 657 -27.08 11.49 -14.77
CA VAL A 657 -26.30 12.06 -15.89
C VAL A 657 -26.75 13.45 -16.31
N TYR A 658 -27.83 13.97 -15.71
CA TYR A 658 -28.47 15.22 -16.09
C TYR A 658 -28.09 16.34 -15.11
N TRP A 659 -26.99 17.04 -15.36
CA TRP A 659 -26.41 17.92 -14.33
C TRP A 659 -26.61 19.42 -14.54
N TRP A 660 -26.88 19.87 -15.77
CA TRP A 660 -26.92 21.28 -16.08
C TRP A 660 -28.05 21.65 -17.04
N ASP A 661 -28.73 22.76 -16.73
CA ASP A 661 -29.66 23.45 -17.61
C ASP A 661 -28.89 24.59 -18.31
N PHE A 662 -28.56 24.38 -19.58
CA PHE A 662 -27.82 25.36 -20.38
C PHE A 662 -28.66 26.59 -20.74
N GLU A 663 -29.99 26.45 -20.83
CA GLU A 663 -30.88 27.58 -21.12
C GLU A 663 -31.01 28.48 -19.90
N ALA A 664 -31.20 27.89 -18.72
CA ALA A 664 -31.31 28.63 -17.46
C ALA A 664 -29.95 28.98 -16.83
N GLY A 665 -28.86 28.39 -17.31
CA GLY A 665 -27.51 28.61 -16.80
C GLY A 665 -27.32 28.13 -15.35
N ARG A 666 -27.94 27.02 -14.96
CA ARG A 666 -27.93 26.51 -13.57
C ARG A 666 -27.85 24.99 -13.50
N GLY A 667 -27.40 24.47 -12.37
CA GLY A 667 -27.36 23.03 -12.12
C GLY A 667 -28.73 22.41 -11.82
N TYR A 668 -28.88 21.15 -12.22
CA TYR A 668 -29.80 20.22 -11.57
C TYR A 668 -29.11 19.62 -10.34
N ALA A 669 -29.88 19.02 -9.45
CA ALA A 669 -29.38 18.59 -8.16
C ALA A 669 -29.89 17.22 -7.75
N TRP A 670 -29.10 16.55 -6.93
CA TRP A 670 -29.64 15.60 -5.98
C TRP A 670 -30.51 16.34 -4.96
N MET A 671 -31.68 15.81 -4.63
CA MET A 671 -32.63 16.41 -3.69
C MET A 671 -32.98 15.42 -2.59
N LEU A 672 -32.68 15.79 -1.35
CA LEU A 672 -33.01 15.05 -0.14
C LEU A 672 -34.05 15.84 0.67
N ASN A 673 -35.16 15.20 1.02
CA ASN A 673 -36.14 15.73 1.98
C ASN A 673 -36.10 14.92 3.26
N PHE A 674 -36.31 15.59 4.41
CA PHE A 674 -36.54 14.95 5.70
C PHE A 674 -37.17 15.91 6.70
N SER A 675 -37.67 15.36 7.81
CA SER A 675 -38.14 16.12 8.96
C SER A 675 -37.11 16.11 10.08
N THR A 676 -36.93 17.24 10.74
CA THR A 676 -36.15 17.36 11.99
C THR A 676 -37.06 17.70 13.15
N LYS A 677 -38.37 17.52 12.98
CA LYS A 677 -39.37 17.68 14.03
C LYS A 677 -38.99 16.80 15.21
N ASN A 678 -38.93 17.40 16.40
CA ASN A 678 -38.50 16.77 17.65
C ASN A 678 -36.99 16.47 17.77
N VAL A 679 -36.17 16.92 16.84
CA VAL A 679 -34.70 16.86 16.95
C VAL A 679 -34.20 18.18 17.52
N SER A 680 -33.41 18.09 18.59
CA SER A 680 -32.87 19.27 19.30
C SER A 680 -31.34 19.24 19.44
N LYS A 681 -30.67 18.34 18.72
CA LYS A 681 -29.23 18.10 18.76
C LYS A 681 -28.64 18.37 17.38
N SER A 682 -27.44 18.94 17.33
CA SER A 682 -26.78 19.30 16.07
C SER A 682 -26.71 18.11 15.11
N LEU A 683 -26.97 18.41 13.84
CA LEU A 683 -27.07 17.45 12.76
C LEU A 683 -25.76 17.37 11.98
N SER A 684 -25.55 16.23 11.34
CA SER A 684 -24.46 16.03 10.40
C SER A 684 -24.95 15.20 9.21
N LEU A 685 -24.40 15.49 8.04
CA LEU A 685 -24.64 14.80 6.79
C LEU A 685 -23.36 14.04 6.43
N GLN A 686 -23.48 12.73 6.22
CA GLN A 686 -22.40 11.92 5.66
C GLN A 686 -22.84 11.39 4.32
N PHE A 687 -21.98 11.50 3.33
CA PHE A 687 -22.27 11.00 2.00
C PHE A 687 -20.98 10.65 1.28
N THR A 688 -21.14 9.90 0.21
CA THR A 688 -20.04 9.51 -0.67
C THR A 688 -20.28 10.03 -2.08
N ALA A 689 -19.23 10.32 -2.83
CA ALA A 689 -19.36 10.78 -4.21
C ALA A 689 -18.24 10.25 -5.11
N LEU A 690 -18.58 9.93 -6.35
CA LEU A 690 -17.63 9.55 -7.40
C LEU A 690 -18.19 9.93 -8.78
N ASN A 691 -17.36 10.55 -9.62
CA ASN A 691 -17.67 10.64 -11.04
C ASN A 691 -17.19 9.34 -11.71
N THR A 692 -18.12 8.54 -12.23
CA THR A 692 -17.83 7.16 -12.68
C THR A 692 -17.27 7.08 -14.10
N SER A 693 -16.91 8.22 -14.69
CA SER A 693 -16.10 8.26 -15.91
C SER A 693 -15.16 9.46 -16.02
N GLN A 694 -13.98 9.23 -16.60
CA GLN A 694 -12.97 10.27 -16.91
C GLN A 694 -13.09 10.87 -18.30
N LEU A 695 -13.64 10.10 -19.25
CA LEU A 695 -13.66 10.49 -20.67
C LEU A 695 -14.81 11.43 -21.01
N PHE A 696 -15.64 11.74 -20.03
CA PHE A 696 -16.99 12.22 -20.25
C PHE A 696 -17.38 13.34 -19.28
N TYR A 697 -16.45 14.23 -18.95
CA TYR A 697 -16.81 15.59 -18.56
C TYR A 697 -17.87 15.65 -17.44
N SER A 698 -17.67 14.99 -16.29
CA SER A 698 -18.64 15.10 -15.18
C SER A 698 -18.37 16.34 -14.33
N PRO A 699 -19.39 16.98 -13.73
CA PRO A 699 -19.18 18.21 -12.96
C PRO A 699 -18.21 18.00 -11.79
N ARG A 700 -17.29 18.95 -11.63
CA ARG A 700 -16.21 18.86 -10.63
C ARG A 700 -16.54 19.54 -9.32
N PHE A 701 -17.19 20.69 -9.41
CA PHE A 701 -17.44 21.58 -8.28
C PHE A 701 -18.91 21.58 -7.93
N TRP A 702 -19.18 21.34 -6.66
CA TRP A 702 -20.51 21.14 -6.13
C TRP A 702 -20.70 21.99 -4.89
N LYS A 703 -21.96 22.32 -4.62
CA LYS A 703 -22.38 22.95 -3.38
C LYS A 703 -23.53 22.17 -2.76
N ILE A 704 -23.59 22.24 -1.44
CA ILE A 704 -24.70 21.74 -0.64
C ILE A 704 -25.43 22.94 -0.07
N GLU A 705 -26.73 23.01 -0.33
CA GLU A 705 -27.60 24.07 0.16
C GLU A 705 -28.82 23.46 0.86
N TRP A 706 -29.42 24.20 1.78
CA TRP A 706 -30.67 23.79 2.43
C TRP A 706 -31.79 24.80 2.27
N SER A 707 -33.04 24.34 2.37
CA SER A 707 -34.23 25.18 2.39
C SER A 707 -35.40 24.51 3.13
N GLU A 708 -36.43 25.29 3.46
CA GLU A 708 -37.75 24.79 3.89
C GLU A 708 -38.75 24.69 2.72
N VAL A 709 -38.34 25.11 1.51
CA VAL A 709 -39.18 25.03 0.31
C VAL A 709 -38.71 23.96 -0.67
N ASP A 710 -39.67 23.24 -1.24
CA ASP A 710 -39.46 22.22 -2.26
C ASP A 710 -39.46 22.87 -3.66
N SER A 711 -38.39 23.60 -4.01
CA SER A 711 -38.33 24.36 -5.26
C SER A 711 -36.93 24.43 -5.86
N MET A 712 -36.89 24.29 -7.19
CA MET A 712 -35.70 24.59 -8.02
C MET A 712 -35.90 25.81 -8.92
N ALA A 713 -36.99 26.56 -8.73
CA ALA A 713 -37.23 27.77 -9.51
C ALA A 713 -36.21 28.86 -9.15
N ALA A 714 -35.69 29.56 -10.17
CA ALA A 714 -34.73 30.66 -9.96
C ALA A 714 -35.25 31.78 -9.06
N SER A 715 -36.57 32.00 -9.05
CA SER A 715 -37.21 32.97 -8.17
C SER A 715 -37.19 32.60 -6.69
N ASP A 716 -36.86 31.35 -6.34
CA ASP A 716 -36.80 30.84 -4.97
C ASP A 716 -35.36 30.60 -4.49
N ASP A 717 -34.33 30.91 -5.30
CA ASP A 717 -32.92 30.68 -4.91
C ASP A 717 -32.50 31.51 -3.69
N ASP A 718 -33.16 32.63 -3.40
CA ASP A 718 -32.94 33.43 -2.18
C ASP A 718 -33.38 32.73 -0.89
N LYS A 719 -34.17 31.64 -1.01
CA LYS A 719 -34.60 30.77 0.09
C LYS A 719 -33.66 29.58 0.33
N TRP A 720 -32.64 29.42 -0.51
CA TRP A 720 -31.63 28.38 -0.36
C TRP A 720 -30.40 28.95 0.34
N HIS A 721 -29.93 28.24 1.36
CA HIS A 721 -28.83 28.68 2.21
C HIS A 721 -27.63 27.73 2.04
N LEU A 722 -26.48 28.28 1.69
CA LEU A 722 -25.23 27.51 1.52
C LEU A 722 -24.82 26.83 2.84
N ILE A 723 -24.50 25.53 2.74
CA ILE A 723 -23.89 24.75 3.82
C ILE A 723 -22.38 24.66 3.57
N THR A 724 -21.98 24.13 2.41
CA THR A 724 -20.57 23.95 2.04
C THR A 724 -20.40 23.77 0.53
N GLU A 725 -19.17 23.89 0.05
CA GLU A 725 -18.74 23.50 -1.29
C GLU A 725 -17.82 22.27 -1.20
N TYR A 726 -17.81 21.46 -2.25
CA TYR A 726 -16.97 20.27 -2.33
C TYR A 726 -16.64 19.91 -3.78
N THR A 727 -15.62 19.06 -3.93
CA THR A 727 -15.17 18.53 -5.22
C THR A 727 -15.43 17.04 -5.33
N VAL A 728 -15.68 16.56 -6.55
CA VAL A 728 -15.86 15.14 -6.85
C VAL A 728 -14.77 14.66 -7.81
N PRO A 729 -13.95 13.66 -7.41
CA PRO A 729 -12.94 13.09 -8.28
C PRO A 729 -13.56 12.17 -9.34
N ASP A 730 -12.86 12.00 -10.46
CA ASP A 730 -13.21 10.98 -11.45
C ASP A 730 -12.57 9.65 -11.09
N ILE A 731 -13.23 8.58 -11.50
CA ILE A 731 -12.69 7.22 -11.41
C ILE A 731 -11.51 7.02 -12.36
N SER A 732 -10.40 6.45 -11.91
CA SER A 732 -9.28 6.12 -12.81
C SER A 732 -9.70 5.24 -13.99
N GLN A 733 -9.37 5.65 -15.22
CA GLN A 733 -9.60 4.86 -16.44
C GLN A 733 -8.31 4.62 -17.23
N TRP A 734 -7.95 3.34 -17.40
CA TRP A 734 -6.94 2.83 -18.34
C TRP A 734 -5.73 3.77 -18.58
N THR A 735 -5.58 4.28 -19.80
CA THR A 735 -4.46 5.17 -20.20
C THR A 735 -4.68 6.64 -19.84
N GLY A 736 -5.88 7.01 -19.35
CA GLY A 736 -6.24 8.39 -18.99
C GLY A 736 -6.23 8.68 -17.49
N THR A 737 -5.61 7.83 -16.67
CA THR A 737 -5.57 8.09 -15.22
C THR A 737 -4.71 9.29 -14.90
N LEU A 738 -5.29 10.19 -14.12
CA LEU A 738 -4.62 11.34 -13.50
C LEU A 738 -4.29 11.03 -12.04
N TYR A 739 -3.32 11.74 -11.50
CA TYR A 739 -2.98 11.64 -10.08
C TYR A 739 -4.14 12.01 -9.13
N SER A 740 -5.00 12.94 -9.57
CA SER A 740 -6.22 13.37 -8.88
C SER A 740 -7.40 12.39 -8.99
N SER A 741 -7.22 11.28 -9.72
CA SER A 741 -8.28 10.28 -9.93
C SER A 741 -8.41 9.34 -8.75
N CYS A 742 -9.63 9.06 -8.31
CA CYS A 742 -9.89 8.09 -7.24
C CYS A 742 -10.31 6.74 -7.82
N VAL A 743 -10.15 5.65 -7.07
CA VAL A 743 -10.61 4.29 -7.47
C VAL A 743 -11.58 3.68 -6.46
N GLY A 744 -12.21 4.58 -5.71
CA GLY A 744 -13.29 4.34 -4.76
C GLY A 744 -14.03 5.65 -4.56
N TYR A 745 -15.12 5.60 -3.81
CA TYR A 745 -15.91 6.81 -3.55
C TYR A 745 -15.18 7.74 -2.56
N LYS A 746 -15.32 9.06 -2.72
CA LYS A 746 -14.88 10.05 -1.74
C LYS A 746 -15.93 10.16 -0.64
N ALA A 747 -15.62 9.75 0.58
CA ALA A 747 -16.50 9.90 1.73
C ALA A 747 -16.31 11.27 2.38
N MET A 748 -17.41 11.94 2.73
CA MET A 748 -17.41 13.29 3.31
C MET A 748 -18.36 13.36 4.51
N ASP A 749 -17.99 14.18 5.49
CA ASP A 749 -18.80 14.55 6.64
C ASP A 749 -19.01 16.07 6.64
N VAL A 750 -20.24 16.50 6.80
CA VAL A 750 -20.65 17.90 6.75
C VAL A 750 -21.51 18.18 7.96
N ARG A 751 -21.05 19.07 8.85
CA ARG A 751 -21.87 19.59 9.93
C ARG A 751 -23.01 20.42 9.34
N LEU A 752 -24.24 20.11 9.75
CA LEU A 752 -25.42 20.81 9.28
C LEU A 752 -25.76 22.00 10.22
N PRO A 753 -26.30 23.11 9.69
CA PRO A 753 -26.66 24.28 10.51
C PRO A 753 -27.70 23.94 11.58
N ASP A 754 -27.55 24.49 12.78
CA ASP A 754 -28.52 24.29 13.88
C ASP A 754 -29.89 24.91 13.57
N GLU A 755 -29.98 25.80 12.58
CA GLU A 755 -31.25 26.36 12.05
C GLU A 755 -32.18 25.30 11.47
N LEU A 756 -31.64 24.13 11.10
CA LEU A 756 -32.39 23.00 10.60
C LEU A 756 -33.17 22.27 11.69
N LEU A 757 -32.95 22.54 12.98
CA LEU A 757 -33.58 21.80 14.08
C LEU A 757 -35.07 22.15 14.25
N GLY A 758 -35.88 21.14 14.56
CA GLY A 758 -37.31 21.32 14.87
C GLY A 758 -38.20 21.69 13.68
N LYS A 759 -37.72 21.50 12.44
CA LYS A 759 -38.44 21.82 11.20
C LYS A 759 -39.28 20.63 10.74
N ASP A 760 -40.51 20.92 10.28
CA ASP A 760 -41.40 19.88 9.75
C ASP A 760 -40.85 19.29 8.45
N ASN A 761 -40.31 20.13 7.57
CA ASN A 761 -39.71 19.73 6.30
C ASN A 761 -38.42 20.52 6.07
N VAL A 762 -37.36 19.79 5.74
CA VAL A 762 -36.06 20.30 5.32
C VAL A 762 -35.75 19.69 3.97
N TYR A 763 -35.21 20.49 3.08
CA TYR A 763 -34.69 20.07 1.78
C TYR A 763 -33.20 20.37 1.75
N ILE A 764 -32.39 19.40 1.34
CA ILE A 764 -30.98 19.58 1.04
C ILE A 764 -30.77 19.26 -0.44
N ARG A 765 -30.13 20.17 -1.17
CA ARG A 765 -29.75 19.95 -2.56
C ARG A 765 -28.24 19.92 -2.73
N PHE A 766 -27.77 18.97 -3.53
CA PHE A 766 -26.37 18.86 -3.95
C PHE A 766 -26.32 19.23 -5.42
N MET A 767 -25.78 20.41 -5.72
CA MET A 767 -25.89 21.03 -7.04
C MET A 767 -24.50 21.38 -7.58
N PRO A 768 -24.19 21.07 -8.84
CA PRO A 768 -23.01 21.60 -9.50
C PRO A 768 -23.00 23.13 -9.49
N THR A 769 -21.84 23.74 -9.23
CA THR A 769 -21.69 25.21 -9.24
C THR A 769 -21.36 25.75 -10.62
N SER A 770 -20.85 24.90 -11.51
CA SER A 770 -20.46 25.26 -12.87
C SER A 770 -20.47 24.05 -13.79
N VAL A 771 -20.30 24.32 -15.09
CA VAL A 771 -20.06 23.30 -16.11
C VAL A 771 -18.60 22.83 -16.16
N ALA A 772 -17.72 23.30 -15.26
CA ALA A 772 -16.30 22.93 -15.30
C ALA A 772 -16.12 21.43 -14.98
N CYS A 773 -15.34 20.76 -15.81
CA CYS A 773 -15.11 19.32 -15.76
C CYS A 773 -13.73 18.96 -16.35
N SER A 774 -13.45 17.66 -16.41
CA SER A 774 -12.22 17.09 -16.95
C SER A 774 -12.47 16.39 -18.28
N SER A 775 -11.57 16.58 -19.24
CA SER A 775 -11.50 15.78 -20.47
C SER A 775 -10.79 14.44 -20.28
N GLY A 776 -10.22 14.21 -19.08
CA GLY A 776 -9.29 13.14 -18.77
C GLY A 776 -7.82 13.54 -18.97
N ALA A 777 -7.53 14.78 -19.40
CA ALA A 777 -6.17 15.28 -19.56
C ALA A 777 -5.66 16.08 -18.35
N ASP A 778 -6.53 16.75 -17.60
CA ASP A 778 -6.21 17.50 -16.38
C ASP A 778 -7.41 17.49 -15.42
N TYR A 779 -7.23 18.02 -14.21
CA TYR A 779 -8.27 18.05 -13.19
C TYR A 779 -9.51 18.84 -13.63
N THR A 780 -9.32 20.00 -14.28
CA THR A 780 -10.42 20.83 -14.82
C THR A 780 -10.00 21.60 -16.08
N ASP A 781 -9.99 20.95 -17.23
CA ASP A 781 -9.59 21.53 -18.52
C ASP A 781 -10.74 21.65 -19.54
N ALA A 782 -11.95 21.25 -19.17
CA ALA A 782 -13.08 21.17 -20.07
C ALA A 782 -14.38 21.72 -19.46
N VAL A 783 -15.42 21.78 -20.30
CA VAL A 783 -16.78 22.15 -19.92
C VAL A 783 -17.76 21.04 -20.33
N LEU A 784 -18.86 20.89 -19.59
CA LEU A 784 -19.96 19.99 -19.96
C LEU A 784 -20.38 20.29 -21.41
N ASP A 785 -20.47 19.25 -22.23
CA ASP A 785 -20.85 19.36 -23.64
C ASP A 785 -22.38 19.22 -23.78
N ASP A 786 -23.02 20.25 -24.33
CA ASP A 786 -24.46 20.31 -24.61
C ASP A 786 -24.82 19.44 -25.84
N ASP A 787 -23.91 19.14 -26.77
CA ASP A 787 -24.21 18.33 -27.97
C ASP A 787 -23.96 16.82 -27.77
N ALA A 788 -23.26 16.42 -26.69
CA ALA A 788 -23.05 15.02 -26.29
C ALA A 788 -24.27 14.37 -25.62
N HIS A 789 -25.42 15.03 -25.73
CA HIS A 789 -26.69 14.71 -25.08
C HIS A 789 -27.10 13.24 -25.15
N TYR A 790 -27.34 12.70 -23.94
CA TYR A 790 -28.37 11.73 -23.56
C TYR A 790 -28.32 10.30 -24.11
N GLU A 791 -27.69 10.02 -25.26
CA GLU A 791 -27.71 8.66 -25.84
C GLU A 791 -26.62 7.72 -25.32
N SER A 792 -25.68 8.19 -24.49
CA SER A 792 -24.47 7.41 -24.20
C SER A 792 -24.06 7.27 -22.73
N GLY A 793 -24.86 7.78 -21.77
CA GLY A 793 -24.59 7.58 -20.34
C GLY A 793 -23.26 8.17 -19.86
N LYS A 794 -22.82 9.27 -20.48
CA LYS A 794 -21.44 9.76 -20.43
C LYS A 794 -21.12 10.59 -19.16
N HIS A 795 -21.95 11.54 -18.75
CA HIS A 795 -21.65 12.47 -17.63
C HIS A 795 -22.15 11.97 -16.25
N SER A 796 -21.66 10.84 -15.74
CA SER A 796 -22.20 10.23 -14.52
C SER A 796 -21.52 10.67 -13.22
N SER A 797 -22.31 11.18 -12.29
CA SER A 797 -21.93 11.33 -10.88
C SER A 797 -22.78 10.39 -10.03
N SER A 798 -22.15 9.79 -9.03
CA SER A 798 -22.73 8.69 -8.26
C SER A 798 -22.49 8.83 -6.77
N ILE A 799 -23.44 8.34 -5.98
CA ILE A 799 -23.41 8.28 -4.52
C ILE A 799 -23.68 6.83 -4.10
N ASP A 800 -22.86 6.26 -3.21
CA ASP A 800 -23.05 4.89 -2.71
C ASP A 800 -23.54 4.80 -1.25
N TYR A 801 -23.62 5.95 -0.58
CA TYR A 801 -24.05 6.10 0.80
C TYR A 801 -24.50 7.55 1.11
N ILE A 802 -25.61 7.71 1.84
CA ILE A 802 -26.06 8.99 2.43
C ILE A 802 -26.63 8.74 3.82
N SER A 803 -26.31 9.57 4.82
CA SER A 803 -27.00 9.59 6.12
C SER A 803 -27.14 10.97 6.71
N ILE A 804 -28.20 11.17 7.50
CA ILE A 804 -28.35 12.30 8.40
C ILE A 804 -28.33 11.78 9.83
N ARG A 805 -27.43 12.32 10.65
CA ARG A 805 -27.17 11.87 12.02
C ARG A 805 -27.21 13.01 13.02
N TYR A 806 -27.48 12.69 14.28
CA TYR A 806 -27.28 13.57 15.44
C TYR A 806 -26.73 12.77 16.62
N ASN A 807 -26.07 13.44 17.58
CA ASN A 807 -25.53 12.77 18.76
C ASN A 807 -26.61 12.62 19.86
N LYS A 808 -26.61 11.47 20.56
CA LYS A 808 -27.54 11.09 21.63
C LYS A 808 -27.49 12.05 22.82
#